data_AF-A0A2S7QF55-F1
#
_entry.id   AF-A0A2S7QF55-F1
#
_cell.length_a   1.000
_cell.length_b   1.000
_cell.length_c   1.000
_cell.angle_alpha   90.00
_cell.angle_beta   90.00
_cell.angle_gamma   90.00
#
_symmetry.space_group_name_H-M   'P 1'
#
loop_
_entity.id
_entity.type
_entity.pdbx_description
1 polymer ?
#
loop_
_entity_poly.entity_id
_entity_poly.type
_entity_poly.pdbx_seq_one_letter_code
_entity_poly.pdbx_strand_id
1 'polypeptide(L)'
;MTVYRAKSLILVVLAFLCTWRYMLPSTFHGSVGSVLEKAGSAPALHDVTSAEETVMTTPTTASPSGVETAVAEVAGGTEVVTSSTSTTTSTQETEIGASQAQDLPTESTPSQETSIPSSDSDQNSEPEEQAEESQNEQSEQPEQSHDGQPDSSSNSESQQASIGDNFPLAMAAHSKDDLPPVPPWNQPPNPHVKERTPLFIGFTRNWRLLQQTVVGWITAGWPAEDIYVIENTGTMKSNQLGQLSMQNPFFLNHTRLHLLGVNVIVTPTLYTFAQLQNFFLWTAIDMELDHYFWSHMDIIPITLEDDMHKEDDYAGHRTIYKHAVEVLRQAKSPDPDPNASDPSKPWAMRFFAFDYLTLVNREAYEAVGGFDTTIPFYSTDCDMYDRLAMAGFETNEPKHLMTTIGNNFDGTDKLGAGSIYDVANSLDDLLVLYRKKGTGEASFTDQSRPEDVEKARKTKEMEDLVEQSKEQEEAKNVAAALQKAEADAHAHIEEEAEKEQAELDAQAEEINTQQQEAQNGGQSRNDSQSSENEQSQNSKREIESAKSEKRSLDTAHSKPPPKPGKWISDTPDSPDYRKLLDVARDLVLNKYSTGANGRNTWQRQQTGGQGEPYYKNPDGFEKAIQMTIDFGRSVYFEKWGTYDCTLVAKGVTKEDEWKVKEAEGEN
;
A
#
# COMPACT_ATOMS: atom_id res chain seq x y z
N MET A 1 -4.76 -19.80 -57.61
CA MET A 1 -4.70 -19.31 -56.22
C MET A 1 -4.94 -17.80 -56.06
N THR A 2 -4.81 -16.98 -57.10
CA THR A 2 -4.98 -15.52 -57.01
C THR A 2 -6.45 -15.06 -56.88
N VAL A 3 -7.41 -15.84 -57.40
CA VAL A 3 -8.85 -15.51 -57.35
C VAL A 3 -9.48 -15.80 -55.97
N TYR A 4 -8.91 -16.73 -55.19
CA TYR A 4 -9.41 -17.04 -53.85
C TYR A 4 -9.01 -15.98 -52.81
N ARG A 5 -7.84 -15.34 -52.96
CA ARG A 5 -7.39 -14.28 -52.05
C ARG A 5 -8.19 -12.98 -52.19
N ALA A 6 -8.69 -12.66 -53.38
CA ALA A 6 -9.54 -11.47 -53.59
C ALA A 6 -10.92 -11.60 -52.94
N LYS A 7 -11.51 -12.81 -52.93
CA LYS A 7 -12.83 -13.04 -52.31
C LYS A 7 -12.79 -13.00 -50.78
N SER A 8 -11.71 -13.49 -50.17
CA SER A 8 -11.51 -13.37 -48.71
C SER A 8 -11.28 -11.92 -48.28
N LEU A 9 -10.57 -11.11 -49.07
CA LEU A 9 -10.35 -9.70 -48.73
C LEU A 9 -11.67 -8.89 -48.77
N ILE A 10 -12.53 -9.16 -49.75
CA ILE A 10 -13.83 -8.49 -49.88
C ILE A 10 -14.77 -8.87 -48.72
N LEU A 11 -14.74 -10.13 -48.27
CA LEU A 11 -15.53 -10.57 -47.12
C LEU A 11 -15.06 -9.96 -45.80
N VAL A 12 -13.75 -9.76 -45.62
CA VAL A 12 -13.19 -9.09 -44.44
C VAL A 12 -13.55 -7.60 -44.43
N VAL A 13 -13.48 -6.92 -45.58
CA VAL A 13 -13.87 -5.50 -45.69
C VAL A 13 -15.37 -5.32 -45.47
N LEU A 14 -16.22 -6.21 -46.00
CA LEU A 14 -17.67 -6.16 -45.76
C LEU A 14 -18.03 -6.47 -44.30
N ALA A 15 -17.32 -7.40 -43.64
CA ALA A 15 -17.51 -7.66 -42.22
C ALA A 15 -17.12 -6.44 -41.37
N PHE A 16 -16.03 -5.74 -41.72
CA PHE A 16 -15.59 -4.53 -41.03
C PHE A 16 -16.57 -3.35 -41.20
N LEU A 17 -17.14 -3.19 -42.40
CA LEU A 17 -18.14 -2.16 -42.67
C LEU A 17 -19.49 -2.44 -41.98
N CYS A 18 -19.85 -3.72 -41.82
CA CYS A 18 -21.06 -4.12 -41.10
C CYS A 18 -20.93 -3.95 -39.57
N THR A 19 -19.75 -4.14 -38.99
CA THR A 19 -19.53 -3.93 -37.54
C THR A 19 -19.33 -2.46 -37.18
N TRP A 20 -18.74 -1.66 -38.08
CA TRP A 20 -18.56 -0.21 -37.88
C TRP A 20 -19.89 0.54 -37.69
N ARG A 21 -20.98 0.05 -38.29
CA ARG A 21 -22.31 0.67 -38.23
C ARG A 21 -23.02 0.50 -36.87
N TYR A 22 -22.49 -0.35 -35.98
CA TYR A 22 -23.05 -0.60 -34.65
C TYR A 22 -22.23 -0.01 -33.49
N MET A 23 -21.14 0.72 -33.79
CA MET A 23 -20.20 1.23 -32.78
C MET A 23 -20.20 2.77 -32.65
N LEU A 24 -21.31 3.45 -32.96
CA LEU A 24 -21.47 4.89 -32.69
C LEU A 24 -22.63 5.16 -31.73
N PRO A 25 -22.40 5.90 -30.62
CA PRO A 25 -23.45 6.27 -29.66
C PRO A 25 -24.52 7.17 -30.29
N SER A 26 -25.77 6.84 -30.05
CA SER A 26 -26.94 7.59 -30.52
C SER A 26 -27.30 8.74 -29.59
N THR A 27 -26.51 9.82 -29.55
CA THR A 27 -26.95 11.11 -28.96
C THR A 27 -26.14 12.27 -29.51
N PHE A 28 -26.64 12.96 -30.53
CA PHE A 28 -26.43 14.40 -30.72
C PHE A 28 -27.49 14.93 -31.69
N HIS A 29 -28.58 15.48 -31.16
CA HIS A 29 -29.49 16.36 -31.90
C HIS A 29 -28.95 17.79 -31.75
N GLY A 30 -28.24 18.26 -32.77
CA GLY A 30 -27.77 19.63 -32.88
C GLY A 30 -27.93 20.10 -34.32
N SER A 31 -28.94 20.95 -34.54
CA SER A 31 -29.25 21.57 -35.83
C SER A 31 -28.14 22.52 -36.26
N VAL A 32 -27.45 22.21 -37.36
CA VAL A 32 -26.81 23.23 -38.21
C VAL A 32 -27.04 22.85 -39.67
N GLY A 33 -27.98 23.54 -40.31
CA GLY A 33 -28.19 23.48 -41.74
C GLY A 33 -27.19 24.38 -42.48
N SER A 34 -26.82 23.91 -43.67
CA SER A 34 -26.38 24.70 -44.83
C SER A 34 -25.06 25.48 -44.67
N VAL A 35 -24.00 25.00 -45.33
CA VAL A 35 -23.47 25.58 -46.58
C VAL A 35 -22.27 24.71 -46.99
N LEU A 36 -22.39 23.97 -48.10
CA LEU A 36 -21.25 23.41 -48.82
C LEU A 36 -21.54 23.50 -50.32
N GLU A 37 -21.06 24.56 -50.94
CA GLU A 37 -20.78 24.58 -52.38
C GLU A 37 -19.88 25.78 -52.72
N LYS A 38 -18.57 25.55 -52.79
CA LYS A 38 -17.81 25.64 -54.05
C LYS A 38 -16.32 25.45 -53.81
N ALA A 39 -15.80 24.45 -54.51
CA ALA A 39 -14.39 24.19 -54.75
C ALA A 39 -13.73 25.31 -55.57
N GLY A 40 -12.41 25.45 -55.43
CA GLY A 40 -11.58 25.99 -56.52
C GLY A 40 -10.33 26.74 -56.09
N SER A 41 -9.21 26.02 -56.06
CA SER A 41 -7.84 26.40 -56.44
C SER A 41 -7.22 27.74 -56.01
N ALA A 42 -6.08 27.63 -55.31
CA ALA A 42 -4.96 28.57 -55.38
C ALA A 42 -4.32 28.52 -56.79
N PRO A 43 -3.60 29.58 -57.25
CA PRO A 43 -2.21 29.76 -56.83
C PRO A 43 -1.66 31.22 -56.78
N ALA A 44 -0.49 31.31 -56.14
CA ALA A 44 0.69 32.15 -56.45
C ALA A 44 0.82 33.60 -55.92
N LEU A 45 2.05 33.83 -55.43
CA LEU A 45 2.77 35.05 -55.04
C LEU A 45 2.57 36.28 -55.95
N HIS A 46 2.51 37.48 -55.37
CA HIS A 46 3.56 38.52 -55.46
C HIS A 46 3.24 39.79 -54.63
N ASP A 47 4.30 40.32 -54.02
CA ASP A 47 4.67 41.73 -53.70
C ASP A 47 3.76 42.71 -52.90
N VAL A 48 4.32 43.09 -51.73
CA VAL A 48 4.77 44.42 -51.30
C VAL A 48 3.98 45.66 -51.75
N THR A 49 3.44 46.43 -50.80
CA THR A 49 3.74 47.88 -50.61
C THR A 49 3.11 48.46 -49.34
N SER A 50 3.79 49.50 -48.84
CA SER A 50 3.75 50.13 -47.51
C SER A 50 2.61 51.13 -47.22
N ALA A 51 2.66 51.61 -45.97
CA ALA A 51 2.31 52.96 -45.44
C ALA A 51 0.86 53.12 -44.95
N GLU A 52 0.69 53.23 -43.62
CA GLU A 52 0.51 54.48 -42.84
C GLU A 52 -0.88 55.11 -43.04
N GLU A 53 -1.68 55.26 -41.98
CA GLU A 53 -1.75 56.52 -41.23
C GLU A 53 -2.82 56.44 -40.11
N THR A 54 -2.45 57.10 -39.02
CA THR A 54 -3.12 57.37 -37.74
C THR A 54 -4.41 58.21 -37.89
N VAL A 55 -5.35 58.11 -36.93
CA VAL A 55 -5.93 59.24 -36.14
C VAL A 55 -7.31 58.92 -35.52
N MET A 56 -7.36 59.23 -34.22
CA MET A 56 -8.44 59.40 -33.23
C MET A 56 -9.88 59.69 -33.72
N THR A 57 -10.89 59.24 -32.96
CA THR A 57 -11.63 60.05 -31.96
C THR A 57 -12.78 59.29 -31.26
N THR A 58 -13.18 59.83 -30.12
CA THR A 58 -14.04 59.38 -29.00
C THR A 58 -15.53 59.11 -29.28
N PRO A 59 -16.26 58.53 -28.29
CA PRO A 59 -17.48 59.19 -27.78
C PRO A 59 -17.55 59.11 -26.23
N THR A 60 -17.77 60.20 -25.48
CA THR A 60 -19.01 60.94 -25.17
C THR A 60 -20.13 60.14 -24.47
N THR A 61 -20.33 60.55 -23.22
CA THR A 61 -21.34 60.29 -22.18
C THR A 61 -22.79 60.58 -22.59
N ALA A 62 -23.75 59.84 -22.02
CA ALA A 62 -24.93 60.37 -21.28
C ALA A 62 -25.98 59.29 -20.93
N SER A 63 -26.20 59.09 -19.63
CA SER A 63 -27.50 58.76 -18.98
C SER A 63 -28.36 60.04 -18.91
N PRO A 64 -29.70 60.07 -18.63
CA PRO A 64 -30.33 59.34 -17.51
C PRO A 64 -31.86 59.00 -17.57
N SER A 65 -32.30 58.36 -16.48
CA SER A 65 -33.60 58.49 -15.78
C SER A 65 -34.78 57.59 -16.15
N GLY A 66 -35.46 57.07 -15.10
CA GLY A 66 -36.80 56.48 -15.18
C GLY A 66 -37.12 55.50 -14.06
N VAL A 67 -37.69 55.99 -12.95
CA VAL A 67 -38.21 55.27 -11.77
C VAL A 67 -39.67 54.84 -12.02
N GLU A 68 -40.10 53.66 -11.56
CA GLU A 68 -41.41 53.48 -10.90
C GLU A 68 -41.58 52.13 -10.19
N THR A 69 -42.40 52.14 -9.14
CA THR A 69 -42.58 51.13 -8.08
C THR A 69 -44.05 50.74 -7.99
N ALA A 70 -44.38 49.46 -7.72
CA ALA A 70 -45.55 48.95 -6.98
C ALA A 70 -45.49 47.40 -7.00
N VAL A 71 -45.34 46.64 -5.91
CA VAL A 71 -46.19 46.40 -4.71
C VAL A 71 -47.29 45.34 -4.92
N ALA A 72 -47.37 44.45 -3.92
CA ALA A 72 -48.46 43.53 -3.49
C ALA A 72 -48.52 42.13 -4.13
N GLU A 73 -48.80 41.04 -3.40
CA GLU A 73 -48.82 40.65 -1.98
C GLU A 73 -49.42 39.22 -1.94
N VAL A 74 -49.03 38.40 -0.94
CA VAL A 74 -49.88 37.46 -0.15
C VAL A 74 -50.48 36.24 -0.90
N ALA A 75 -50.58 35.01 -0.39
CA ALA A 75 -50.47 34.35 0.92
C ALA A 75 -50.07 32.87 0.66
N GLY A 76 -49.64 32.04 1.60
CA GLY A 76 -49.66 32.14 3.05
C GLY A 76 -49.80 30.74 3.65
N GLY A 77 -49.27 30.63 4.88
CA GLY A 77 -49.68 29.68 5.91
C GLY A 77 -49.15 28.25 5.78
N THR A 78 -48.84 27.53 6.85
CA THR A 78 -49.14 27.78 8.27
C THR A 78 -48.34 26.74 9.08
N GLU A 79 -47.59 27.15 10.12
CA GLU A 79 -47.93 26.95 11.55
C GLU A 79 -47.25 25.70 12.22
N VAL A 80 -46.85 25.65 13.50
CA VAL A 80 -46.72 26.65 14.58
C VAL A 80 -45.98 26.08 15.81
N VAL A 81 -45.82 26.92 16.84
CA VAL A 81 -45.63 26.67 18.30
C VAL A 81 -44.19 26.64 18.84
N THR A 82 -43.74 27.38 19.88
CA THR A 82 -44.22 28.56 20.66
C THR A 82 -43.09 29.06 21.60
N SER A 83 -43.03 30.39 21.82
CA SER A 83 -42.90 31.19 23.08
C SER A 83 -41.76 30.95 24.09
N SER A 84 -41.24 31.88 24.92
CA SER A 84 -41.30 33.35 25.11
C SER A 84 -40.51 33.68 26.42
N THR A 85 -39.68 34.74 26.40
CA THR A 85 -39.59 35.91 27.33
C THR A 85 -40.00 35.77 28.84
N SER A 86 -39.44 36.39 29.92
CA SER A 86 -38.55 37.55 30.19
C SER A 86 -38.15 37.67 31.71
N THR A 87 -37.04 38.40 32.00
CA THR A 87 -36.76 39.41 33.10
C THR A 87 -36.68 39.10 34.63
N THR A 88 -35.53 39.41 35.28
CA THR A 88 -35.28 40.33 36.48
C THR A 88 -33.85 40.12 37.06
N THR A 89 -32.89 41.07 37.01
CA THR A 89 -32.49 42.20 37.91
C THR A 89 -31.74 41.85 39.24
N SER A 90 -30.45 42.23 39.37
CA SER A 90 -29.79 42.97 40.50
C SER A 90 -28.25 43.00 40.35
N THR A 91 -27.56 44.11 40.00
CA THR A 91 -26.96 45.25 40.78
C THR A 91 -25.72 44.97 41.67
N GLN A 92 -24.56 45.57 41.30
CA GLN A 92 -23.56 46.37 42.07
C GLN A 92 -22.20 46.36 41.31
N GLU A 93 -21.76 47.40 40.58
CA GLU A 93 -21.04 48.65 41.00
C GLU A 93 -19.83 48.39 41.93
N THR A 94 -18.57 48.73 41.59
CA THR A 94 -17.94 50.08 41.51
C THR A 94 -16.52 49.88 40.87
N GLU A 95 -16.10 50.53 39.76
CA GLU A 95 -15.41 51.85 39.64
C GLU A 95 -14.15 51.99 40.55
N ILE A 96 -12.97 52.56 40.23
CA ILE A 96 -12.35 53.47 39.23
C ILE A 96 -10.82 53.29 39.42
N GLY A 97 -9.95 53.33 38.39
CA GLY A 97 -9.35 54.59 37.97
C GLY A 97 -7.98 54.45 37.29
N ALA A 98 -7.69 55.42 36.44
CA ALA A 98 -6.75 55.42 35.33
C ALA A 98 -5.47 56.26 35.59
N SER A 99 -4.68 56.42 34.51
CA SER A 99 -3.56 57.36 34.24
C SER A 99 -2.15 56.92 34.65
N GLN A 100 -1.05 57.28 33.99
CA GLN A 100 -0.61 57.64 32.62
C GLN A 100 0.82 58.19 32.81
N ALA A 101 1.73 57.95 31.84
CA ALA A 101 2.92 58.77 31.49
C ALA A 101 4.07 58.89 32.55
N GLN A 102 5.35 59.15 32.28
CA GLN A 102 6.24 59.27 31.10
C GLN A 102 7.68 59.45 31.65
N ASP A 103 8.68 59.16 30.81
CA ASP A 103 10.02 59.78 30.68
C ASP A 103 11.24 59.46 31.60
N LEU A 104 12.35 59.24 30.88
CA LEU A 104 13.80 59.12 31.13
C LEU A 104 14.47 60.45 31.61
N PRO A 105 15.83 60.63 31.69
CA PRO A 105 17.02 59.74 31.83
C PRO A 105 18.02 60.25 32.94
N THR A 106 19.21 59.62 33.11
CA THR A 106 20.60 60.18 32.91
C THR A 106 21.70 59.54 33.81
N GLU A 107 22.81 59.18 33.14
CA GLU A 107 24.23 58.87 33.47
C GLU A 107 24.80 58.85 34.91
N SER A 108 25.69 57.86 35.18
CA SER A 108 27.14 58.08 35.45
C SER A 108 27.93 56.77 35.71
N THR A 109 29.09 56.66 35.06
CA THR A 109 30.22 55.67 35.20
C THR A 109 31.37 56.40 35.97
N PRO A 110 32.45 55.82 36.57
CA PRO A 110 33.19 54.64 36.05
C PRO A 110 34.04 53.73 37.00
N SER A 111 34.55 52.65 36.38
CA SER A 111 35.90 52.04 36.51
C SER A 111 36.16 50.77 37.36
N GLN A 112 36.61 49.73 36.62
CA GLN A 112 37.64 48.69 36.90
C GLN A 112 37.31 47.61 37.96
N GLU A 113 37.53 46.30 37.76
CA GLU A 113 38.43 45.56 36.85
C GLU A 113 37.95 44.08 36.73
N THR A 114 37.91 43.58 35.49
CA THR A 114 38.18 42.19 35.04
C THR A 114 37.73 40.97 35.87
N SER A 115 36.76 40.20 35.36
CA SER A 115 37.00 38.92 34.66
C SER A 115 35.69 38.15 34.35
N ILE A 116 35.69 37.44 33.21
CA ILE A 116 34.72 36.44 32.69
C ILE A 116 33.64 36.98 31.71
N PRO A 117 33.62 36.53 30.43
CA PRO A 117 32.70 37.02 29.41
C PRO A 117 31.36 36.28 29.43
N SER A 118 30.28 37.03 29.23
CA SER A 118 28.96 36.52 28.86
C SER A 118 29.03 35.82 27.50
N SER A 119 28.42 34.64 27.40
CA SER A 119 28.02 34.05 26.12
C SER A 119 26.53 33.76 26.19
N ASP A 120 25.76 34.54 25.44
CA ASP A 120 24.46 34.12 24.92
C ASP A 120 24.63 32.73 24.27
N SER A 121 23.72 31.83 24.60
CA SER A 121 23.58 30.55 23.89
C SER A 121 22.11 30.19 23.84
N ASP A 122 21.38 30.90 22.98
CA ASP A 122 20.33 30.26 22.19
C ASP A 122 21.05 29.41 21.14
N GLN A 123 21.05 28.10 21.34
CA GLN A 123 21.42 27.12 20.31
C GLN A 123 20.21 26.22 20.08
N ASN A 124 19.33 26.69 19.19
CA ASN A 124 18.50 25.84 18.35
C ASN A 124 19.18 25.88 16.98
N SER A 125 19.89 24.82 16.63
CA SER A 125 20.45 24.61 15.30
C SER A 125 19.96 23.27 14.80
N GLU A 126 18.95 23.34 13.92
CA GLU A 126 18.53 22.29 13.01
C GLU A 126 19.71 21.93 12.08
N PRO A 127 19.90 20.65 11.73
CA PRO A 127 20.95 20.27 10.80
C PRO A 127 20.52 20.56 9.35
N GLU A 128 21.16 21.57 8.78
CA GLU A 128 21.15 21.87 7.35
C GLU A 128 21.78 20.71 6.55
N GLU A 129 21.07 20.24 5.53
CA GLU A 129 21.60 19.37 4.48
C GLU A 129 22.43 20.26 3.52
N GLN A 130 23.67 20.58 3.94
CA GLN A 130 24.62 21.29 3.09
C GLN A 130 25.43 20.33 2.23
N ALA A 131 25.52 20.72 0.95
CA ALA A 131 26.37 20.16 -0.07
C ALA A 131 27.87 20.22 0.31
N GLU A 132 28.53 19.07 0.29
CA GLU A 132 29.98 18.97 0.17
C GLU A 132 30.33 17.90 -0.88
N GLU A 133 30.66 18.34 -2.10
CA GLU A 133 31.90 17.93 -2.78
C GLU A 133 32.05 18.68 -4.11
N SER A 134 32.92 19.69 -4.11
CA SER A 134 33.55 20.24 -5.32
C SER A 134 34.84 20.93 -4.92
N GLN A 135 35.95 20.18 -4.91
CA GLN A 135 37.31 20.68 -5.13
C GLN A 135 38.32 19.52 -5.16
N ASN A 136 38.50 18.91 -6.33
CA ASN A 136 39.83 18.59 -6.84
C ASN A 136 39.76 18.14 -8.31
N GLU A 137 39.83 19.10 -9.23
CA GLU A 137 40.35 18.83 -10.56
C GLU A 137 41.86 19.06 -10.53
N GLN A 138 42.64 17.99 -10.66
CA GLN A 138 43.92 18.10 -11.33
C GLN A 138 44.11 16.90 -12.24
N SER A 139 44.35 17.23 -13.51
CA SER A 139 44.48 16.35 -14.66
C SER A 139 45.56 15.29 -14.49
N GLU A 140 45.26 14.04 -14.84
CA GLU A 140 46.23 13.12 -15.44
C GLU A 140 45.46 12.06 -16.26
N GLN A 141 45.69 12.06 -17.58
CA GLN A 141 45.23 11.00 -18.48
C GLN A 141 45.93 9.68 -18.13
N PRO A 142 45.25 8.53 -18.12
CA PRO A 142 45.97 7.26 -18.12
C PRO A 142 46.23 6.81 -19.57
N GLU A 143 47.52 6.69 -19.88
CA GLU A 143 48.04 5.95 -21.02
C GLU A 143 47.52 4.52 -21.06
N GLN A 144 47.27 4.03 -22.27
CA GLN A 144 47.03 2.62 -22.55
C GLN A 144 48.27 1.79 -22.16
N SER A 145 48.10 0.86 -21.22
CA SER A 145 49.01 -0.28 -21.06
C SER A 145 48.23 -1.59 -21.17
N HIS A 146 48.51 -2.30 -22.26
CA HIS A 146 48.33 -3.74 -22.35
C HIS A 146 49.29 -4.41 -21.37
N ASP A 147 48.79 -5.21 -20.43
CA ASP A 147 49.31 -6.56 -20.14
C ASP A 147 48.59 -7.22 -18.96
N GLY A 148 48.34 -8.53 -19.10
CA GLY A 148 48.23 -9.45 -17.96
C GLY A 148 46.81 -9.81 -17.50
N GLN A 149 46.12 -10.64 -18.28
CA GLN A 149 45.03 -11.49 -17.81
C GLN A 149 45.58 -12.48 -16.75
N PRO A 150 45.03 -12.55 -15.51
CA PRO A 150 45.16 -13.73 -14.69
C PRO A 150 43.96 -14.64 -14.98
N ASP A 151 44.23 -15.80 -15.58
CA ASP A 151 43.33 -16.94 -15.50
C ASP A 151 43.12 -17.30 -14.03
N SER A 152 41.92 -17.03 -13.50
CA SER A 152 41.43 -17.70 -12.30
C SER A 152 40.00 -18.14 -12.50
N SER A 153 39.85 -19.32 -13.07
CA SER A 153 38.72 -20.20 -12.84
C SER A 153 38.62 -20.50 -11.34
N SER A 154 37.90 -19.66 -10.62
CA SER A 154 37.29 -20.03 -9.34
C SER A 154 35.84 -19.56 -9.38
N ASN A 155 34.99 -20.45 -9.90
CA ASN A 155 33.56 -20.45 -9.62
C ASN A 155 33.38 -20.52 -8.10
N SER A 156 33.28 -19.36 -7.46
CA SER A 156 32.48 -19.19 -6.27
C SER A 156 31.53 -18.03 -6.53
N GLU A 157 30.59 -18.24 -7.46
CA GLU A 157 29.28 -17.63 -7.29
C GLU A 157 28.80 -18.10 -5.92
N SER A 158 28.95 -17.23 -4.91
CA SER A 158 28.23 -17.39 -3.66
C SER A 158 26.77 -17.59 -4.05
N GLN A 159 26.23 -18.78 -3.81
CA GLN A 159 24.80 -19.03 -3.94
C GLN A 159 24.11 -18.05 -2.99
N GLN A 160 23.74 -16.89 -3.53
CA GLN A 160 23.00 -15.87 -2.80
C GLN A 160 21.70 -16.54 -2.38
N ALA A 161 21.42 -16.55 -1.07
CA ALA A 161 20.28 -17.27 -0.52
C ALA A 161 19.01 -16.82 -1.24
N SER A 162 18.20 -17.77 -1.70
CA SER A 162 16.94 -17.45 -2.37
C SER A 162 16.01 -16.69 -1.44
N ILE A 163 15.52 -15.53 -1.88
CA ILE A 163 14.60 -14.69 -1.12
C ILE A 163 13.26 -15.42 -0.98
N GLY A 164 12.79 -15.59 0.25
CA GLY A 164 11.48 -16.19 0.56
C GLY A 164 10.34 -15.17 0.57
N ASP A 165 9.10 -15.66 0.44
CA ASP A 165 7.88 -14.86 0.62
C ASP A 165 7.72 -14.49 2.11
N ASN A 166 7.38 -13.24 2.41
CA ASN A 166 7.08 -12.80 3.77
C ASN A 166 5.60 -12.92 4.14
N PHE A 167 4.79 -13.63 3.36
CA PHE A 167 3.42 -13.94 3.78
C PHE A 167 3.06 -15.38 3.39
N PRO A 168 3.67 -16.38 4.04
CA PRO A 168 3.52 -17.79 3.67
C PRO A 168 2.06 -18.28 3.71
N LEU A 169 1.27 -17.78 4.68
CA LEU A 169 -0.15 -18.10 4.78
C LEU A 169 -0.90 -17.75 3.49
N ALA A 170 -0.71 -16.54 2.99
CA ALA A 170 -1.38 -16.09 1.78
C ALA A 170 -0.79 -16.75 0.51
N MET A 171 0.41 -17.35 0.59
CA MET A 171 0.98 -18.16 -0.49
C MET A 171 0.28 -19.50 -0.65
N ALA A 172 -0.20 -20.06 0.46
CA ALA A 172 -1.00 -21.28 0.47
C ALA A 172 -2.50 -21.02 0.29
N ALA A 173 -2.96 -19.77 0.31
CA ALA A 173 -4.37 -19.41 0.21
C ALA A 173 -4.95 -19.66 -1.19
N HIS A 174 -6.18 -20.16 -1.24
CA HIS A 174 -6.93 -20.40 -2.48
C HIS A 174 -8.06 -19.37 -2.69
N SER A 175 -8.46 -18.69 -1.62
CA SER A 175 -9.54 -17.72 -1.60
C SER A 175 -9.29 -16.64 -0.54
N LYS A 176 -10.03 -15.53 -0.63
CA LYS A 176 -10.02 -14.47 0.39
C LYS A 176 -10.39 -14.99 1.78
N ASP A 177 -11.24 -16.01 1.86
CA ASP A 177 -11.69 -16.61 3.13
C ASP A 177 -10.59 -17.42 3.84
N ASP A 178 -9.51 -17.77 3.13
CA ASP A 178 -8.33 -18.40 3.73
C ASP A 178 -7.43 -17.36 4.44
N LEU A 179 -7.64 -16.06 4.18
CA LEU A 179 -6.93 -14.98 4.84
C LEU A 179 -7.60 -14.58 6.15
N PRO A 180 -6.83 -14.12 7.15
CA PRO A 180 -7.38 -13.56 8.37
C PRO A 180 -8.19 -12.29 8.07
N PRO A 181 -9.34 -12.07 8.71
CA PRO A 181 -10.06 -10.79 8.60
C PRO A 181 -9.28 -9.68 9.32
N VAL A 182 -9.42 -8.44 8.89
CA VAL A 182 -8.93 -7.25 9.64
C VAL A 182 -9.55 -7.25 11.05
N PRO A 183 -8.79 -6.92 12.11
CA PRO A 183 -9.34 -6.87 13.46
C PRO A 183 -10.53 -5.91 13.55
N PRO A 184 -11.57 -6.21 14.36
CA PRO A 184 -12.83 -5.45 14.38
C PRO A 184 -12.67 -3.94 14.52
N TRP A 185 -11.70 -3.49 15.33
CA TRP A 185 -11.46 -2.07 15.55
C TRP A 185 -10.85 -1.34 14.34
N ASN A 186 -10.11 -2.03 13.47
CA ASN A 186 -9.54 -1.42 12.27
C ASN A 186 -10.38 -1.69 11.01
N GLN A 187 -11.60 -2.22 11.12
CA GLN A 187 -12.39 -2.48 9.92
C GLN A 187 -12.73 -1.17 9.19
N PRO A 188 -12.62 -1.15 7.84
CA PRO A 188 -13.11 -0.03 7.05
C PRO A 188 -14.62 0.14 7.26
N PRO A 189 -15.14 1.38 7.14
CA PRO A 189 -16.58 1.62 7.24
C PRO A 189 -17.36 0.86 6.17
N ASN A 190 -18.50 0.31 6.57
CA ASN A 190 -19.45 -0.37 5.68
C ASN A 190 -20.88 0.14 5.97
N PRO A 191 -21.54 0.83 5.02
CA PRO A 191 -21.11 1.12 3.65
C PRO A 191 -19.90 2.07 3.59
N HIS A 192 -19.22 2.08 2.44
CA HIS A 192 -18.11 3.00 2.17
C HIS A 192 -18.49 4.47 2.36
N VAL A 193 -17.47 5.29 2.61
CA VAL A 193 -17.60 6.75 2.63
C VAL A 193 -17.97 7.26 1.24
N LYS A 194 -18.72 8.37 1.17
CA LYS A 194 -19.23 8.90 -0.10
C LYS A 194 -18.15 9.58 -0.93
N GLU A 195 -17.10 10.03 -0.27
CA GLU A 195 -16.04 10.82 -0.85
C GLU A 195 -15.20 10.04 -1.87
N ARG A 196 -15.20 8.69 -1.79
CA ARG A 196 -14.24 7.77 -2.45
C ARG A 196 -12.81 8.04 -1.93
N THR A 197 -12.03 7.00 -1.69
CA THR A 197 -10.69 7.16 -1.10
C THR A 197 -9.62 6.39 -1.88
N PRO A 198 -9.48 6.65 -3.19
CA PRO A 198 -8.53 5.92 -4.02
C PRO A 198 -7.09 6.16 -3.54
N LEU A 199 -6.37 5.08 -3.28
CA LEU A 199 -4.96 5.09 -2.87
C LEU A 199 -4.09 4.48 -3.97
N PHE A 200 -3.28 5.32 -4.62
CA PHE A 200 -2.29 4.88 -5.60
C PHE A 200 -0.97 4.52 -4.93
N ILE A 201 -0.46 3.31 -5.20
CA ILE A 201 0.84 2.84 -4.71
C ILE A 201 1.69 2.48 -5.94
N GLY A 202 2.70 3.29 -6.22
CA GLY A 202 3.63 3.04 -7.31
C GLY A 202 4.58 1.90 -6.97
N PHE A 203 4.70 0.89 -7.84
CA PHE A 203 5.61 -0.24 -7.64
C PHE A 203 6.59 -0.41 -8.78
N THR A 204 7.88 -0.43 -8.47
CA THR A 204 8.93 -0.74 -9.46
C THR A 204 9.64 -2.06 -9.16
N ARG A 205 10.04 -2.30 -7.90
CA ARG A 205 10.84 -3.47 -7.49
C ARG A 205 10.66 -3.78 -6.01
N ASN A 206 11.13 -4.93 -5.53
CA ASN A 206 11.01 -5.37 -4.13
C ASN A 206 9.59 -5.80 -3.72
N TRP A 207 9.21 -7.02 -4.13
CA TRP A 207 7.90 -7.61 -3.85
C TRP A 207 7.53 -7.65 -2.36
N ARG A 208 8.51 -7.95 -1.48
CA ARG A 208 8.26 -8.09 -0.03
C ARG A 208 7.80 -6.78 0.61
N LEU A 209 8.41 -5.66 0.19
CA LEU A 209 8.02 -4.32 0.64
C LEU A 209 6.65 -3.91 0.10
N LEU A 210 6.37 -4.14 -1.19
CA LEU A 210 5.05 -3.84 -1.74
C LEU A 210 3.95 -4.58 -0.98
N GLN A 211 4.11 -5.90 -0.80
CA GLN A 211 3.11 -6.71 -0.12
C GLN A 211 2.90 -6.25 1.32
N GLN A 212 3.98 -5.90 2.02
CA GLN A 212 3.93 -5.32 3.35
C GLN A 212 3.14 -4.02 3.38
N THR A 213 3.43 -3.08 2.49
CA THR A 213 2.72 -1.81 2.38
C THR A 213 1.23 -2.01 2.14
N VAL A 214 0.87 -2.90 1.20
CA VAL A 214 -0.54 -3.22 0.89
C VAL A 214 -1.24 -3.81 2.11
N VAL A 215 -0.65 -4.81 2.77
CA VAL A 215 -1.23 -5.42 3.98
C VAL A 215 -1.32 -4.40 5.12
N GLY A 216 -0.32 -3.53 5.27
CA GLY A 216 -0.32 -2.44 6.22
C GLY A 216 -1.52 -1.52 6.02
N TRP A 217 -1.75 -1.02 4.80
CA TRP A 217 -2.89 -0.15 4.53
C TRP A 217 -4.25 -0.82 4.80
N ILE A 218 -4.40 -2.08 4.38
CA ILE A 218 -5.60 -2.88 4.67
C ILE A 218 -5.83 -2.99 6.19
N THR A 219 -4.78 -3.29 6.95
CA THR A 219 -4.85 -3.49 8.40
C THR A 219 -4.91 -2.17 9.20
N ALA A 220 -4.54 -1.05 8.58
CA ALA A 220 -4.79 0.32 9.06
C ALA A 220 -6.20 0.85 8.71
N GLY A 221 -7.05 -0.01 8.16
CA GLY A 221 -8.46 0.25 7.92
C GLY A 221 -8.79 0.92 6.59
N TRP A 222 -7.83 0.97 5.66
CA TRP A 222 -8.13 1.36 4.28
C TRP A 222 -8.94 0.25 3.60
N PRO A 223 -10.05 0.57 2.91
CA PRO A 223 -10.76 -0.44 2.14
C PRO A 223 -9.90 -0.99 1.01
N ALA A 224 -9.81 -2.31 0.89
CA ALA A 224 -8.94 -2.96 -0.09
C ALA A 224 -9.34 -2.61 -1.53
N GLU A 225 -10.64 -2.49 -1.79
CA GLU A 225 -11.20 -2.12 -3.09
C GLU A 225 -10.85 -0.70 -3.55
N ASP A 226 -10.43 0.17 -2.62
CA ASP A 226 -9.98 1.53 -2.89
C ASP A 226 -8.45 1.62 -3.08
N ILE A 227 -7.71 0.52 -2.90
CA ILE A 227 -6.26 0.46 -3.11
C ILE A 227 -5.96 0.04 -4.55
N TYR A 228 -5.07 0.80 -5.19
CA TYR A 228 -4.64 0.59 -6.57
C TYR A 228 -3.11 0.53 -6.60
N VAL A 229 -2.59 -0.68 -6.82
CA VAL A 229 -1.16 -0.88 -7.08
C VAL A 229 -0.89 -0.55 -8.53
N ILE A 230 -0.05 0.46 -8.76
CA ILE A 230 0.38 0.86 -10.09
C ILE A 230 1.68 0.13 -10.42
N GLU A 231 1.57 -0.94 -11.20
CA GLU A 231 2.72 -1.75 -11.63
C GLU A 231 3.56 -0.97 -12.65
N ASN A 232 4.63 -0.35 -12.16
CA ASN A 232 5.64 0.39 -12.91
C ASN A 232 6.94 -0.41 -13.08
N THR A 233 6.83 -1.71 -13.33
CA THR A 233 7.98 -2.63 -13.44
C THR A 233 8.69 -2.53 -14.79
N GLY A 234 7.97 -2.07 -15.82
CA GLY A 234 8.43 -2.08 -17.20
C GLY A 234 8.64 -3.48 -17.78
N THR A 235 8.07 -4.53 -17.17
CA THR A 235 8.12 -5.92 -17.66
C THR A 235 6.90 -6.27 -18.51
N MET A 236 6.19 -5.24 -19.00
CA MET A 236 5.00 -5.37 -19.83
C MET A 236 3.95 -6.25 -19.12
N LYS A 237 3.59 -7.40 -19.70
CA LYS A 237 2.60 -8.33 -19.11
C LYS A 237 3.23 -9.52 -18.41
N SER A 238 4.55 -9.56 -18.23
CA SER A 238 5.22 -10.77 -17.74
C SER A 238 4.81 -11.17 -16.32
N ASN A 239 4.57 -10.21 -15.42
CA ASN A 239 4.01 -10.50 -14.09
C ASN A 239 2.58 -11.05 -14.17
N GLN A 240 1.71 -10.41 -14.96
CA GLN A 240 0.33 -10.86 -15.17
C GLN A 240 0.28 -12.28 -15.75
N LEU A 241 1.26 -12.66 -16.58
CA LEU A 241 1.39 -13.98 -17.18
C LEU A 241 2.15 -14.99 -16.30
N GLY A 242 2.60 -14.60 -15.10
CA GLY A 242 3.34 -15.47 -14.18
C GLY A 242 4.71 -15.92 -14.71
N GLN A 243 5.38 -15.07 -15.51
CA GLN A 243 6.63 -15.41 -16.19
C GLN A 243 7.89 -15.03 -15.41
N LEU A 244 7.76 -14.25 -14.33
CA LEU A 244 8.87 -13.82 -13.49
C LEU A 244 8.88 -14.62 -12.19
N SER A 245 10.06 -14.98 -11.70
CA SER A 245 10.20 -15.60 -10.38
C SER A 245 10.35 -14.55 -9.29
N MET A 246 10.11 -14.92 -8.03
CA MET A 246 10.32 -14.07 -6.86
C MET A 246 11.78 -13.59 -6.70
N GLN A 247 12.75 -14.18 -7.38
CA GLN A 247 14.13 -13.67 -7.33
C GLN A 247 14.32 -12.47 -8.26
N ASN A 248 13.44 -12.28 -9.24
CA ASN A 248 13.49 -11.15 -10.15
C ASN A 248 13.12 -9.86 -9.40
N PRO A 249 13.94 -8.78 -9.48
CA PRO A 249 13.63 -7.53 -8.81
C PRO A 249 12.28 -6.92 -9.21
N PHE A 250 11.82 -7.18 -10.43
CA PHE A 250 10.58 -6.65 -10.97
C PHE A 250 9.37 -7.56 -10.74
N PHE A 251 9.51 -8.62 -9.94
CA PHE A 251 8.44 -9.57 -9.65
C PHE A 251 7.26 -8.91 -8.92
N LEU A 252 6.06 -9.20 -9.39
CA LEU A 252 4.79 -8.85 -8.75
C LEU A 252 3.77 -9.96 -8.97
N ASN A 253 3.07 -10.35 -7.91
CA ASN A 253 2.06 -11.41 -7.99
C ASN A 253 0.63 -10.84 -8.08
N HIS A 254 0.09 -10.76 -9.30
CA HIS A 254 -1.27 -10.29 -9.57
C HIS A 254 -2.33 -11.09 -8.81
N THR A 255 -2.19 -12.43 -8.80
CA THR A 255 -3.13 -13.32 -8.10
C THR A 255 -3.17 -13.00 -6.60
N ARG A 256 -2.01 -12.76 -5.97
CA ARG A 256 -1.94 -12.39 -4.55
C ARG A 256 -2.62 -11.05 -4.28
N LEU A 257 -2.38 -10.04 -5.11
CA LEU A 257 -2.99 -8.72 -4.92
C LEU A 257 -4.51 -8.79 -5.08
N HIS A 258 -5.02 -9.54 -6.06
CA HIS A 258 -6.46 -9.76 -6.20
C HIS A 258 -7.05 -10.57 -5.05
N LEU A 259 -6.31 -11.55 -4.50
CA LEU A 259 -6.72 -12.29 -3.30
C LEU A 259 -6.88 -11.37 -2.07
N LEU A 260 -6.00 -10.38 -1.94
CA LEU A 260 -6.08 -9.33 -0.92
C LEU A 260 -7.22 -8.33 -1.17
N GLY A 261 -7.83 -8.35 -2.36
CA GLY A 261 -8.95 -7.50 -2.74
C GLY A 261 -8.54 -6.15 -3.34
N VAL A 262 -7.27 -5.96 -3.67
CA VAL A 262 -6.78 -4.69 -4.26
C VAL A 262 -6.75 -4.74 -5.79
N ASN A 263 -6.72 -3.55 -6.39
CA ASN A 263 -6.65 -3.38 -7.83
C ASN A 263 -5.21 -3.27 -8.31
N VAL A 264 -4.96 -3.68 -9.56
CA VAL A 264 -3.65 -3.52 -10.21
C VAL A 264 -3.84 -2.80 -11.54
N ILE A 265 -3.10 -1.71 -11.74
CA ILE A 265 -3.04 -0.96 -13.00
C ILE A 265 -1.62 -1.09 -13.54
N VAL A 266 -1.47 -1.60 -14.75
CA VAL A 266 -0.16 -1.83 -15.37
C VAL A 266 0.25 -0.63 -16.22
N THR A 267 1.45 -0.10 -16.00
CA THR A 267 2.00 0.93 -16.89
C THR A 267 2.48 0.28 -18.20
N PRO A 268 2.37 0.97 -19.34
CA PRO A 268 2.79 0.40 -20.64
C PRO A 268 4.31 0.30 -20.79
N THR A 269 5.08 0.99 -19.94
CA THR A 269 6.55 0.95 -19.89
C THR A 269 7.02 1.37 -18.49
N LEU A 270 8.31 1.22 -18.20
CA LEU A 270 8.90 1.81 -17.02
C LEU A 270 8.90 3.35 -17.12
N TYR A 271 8.25 4.00 -16.16
CA TYR A 271 8.23 5.43 -15.97
C TYR A 271 9.24 5.88 -14.92
N THR A 272 9.80 7.08 -15.11
CA THR A 272 10.49 7.82 -14.04
C THR A 272 9.50 8.28 -12.98
N PHE A 273 9.97 8.82 -11.85
CA PHE A 273 9.08 9.28 -10.79
C PHE A 273 8.13 10.39 -11.29
N ALA A 274 8.65 11.41 -11.96
CA ALA A 274 7.83 12.50 -12.52
C ALA A 274 6.77 11.99 -13.51
N GLN A 275 7.14 11.03 -14.37
CA GLN A 275 6.22 10.40 -15.31
C GLN A 275 5.15 9.57 -14.60
N LEU A 276 5.53 8.85 -13.54
CA LEU A 276 4.60 8.05 -12.74
C LEU A 276 3.60 8.93 -11.97
N GLN A 277 4.04 10.05 -11.42
CA GLN A 277 3.14 11.02 -10.78
C GLN A 277 2.14 11.61 -11.77
N ASN A 278 2.60 11.95 -12.99
CA ASN A 278 1.67 12.35 -14.06
C ASN A 278 0.75 11.22 -14.50
N PHE A 279 1.18 9.95 -14.42
CA PHE A 279 0.32 8.80 -14.67
C PHE A 279 -0.75 8.64 -13.58
N PHE A 280 -0.44 8.92 -12.31
CA PHE A 280 -1.45 8.98 -11.24
C PHE A 280 -2.47 10.09 -11.52
N LEU A 281 -2.01 11.29 -11.88
CA LEU A 281 -2.88 12.40 -12.25
C LEU A 281 -3.79 12.04 -13.44
N TRP A 282 -3.21 11.46 -14.50
CA TRP A 282 -3.95 11.00 -15.66
C TRP A 282 -4.99 9.93 -15.30
N THR A 283 -4.63 8.98 -14.44
CA THR A 283 -5.54 7.94 -13.95
C THR A 283 -6.69 8.55 -13.15
N ALA A 284 -6.41 9.55 -12.31
CA ALA A 284 -7.43 10.28 -11.58
C ALA A 284 -8.42 11.02 -12.50
N ILE A 285 -7.92 11.60 -13.59
CA ILE A 285 -8.76 12.22 -14.63
C ILE A 285 -9.67 11.16 -15.29
N ASP A 286 -9.11 10.03 -15.71
CA ASP A 286 -9.85 8.94 -16.39
C ASP A 286 -10.92 8.30 -15.48
N MET A 287 -10.63 8.23 -14.17
CA MET A 287 -11.56 7.72 -13.16
C MET A 287 -12.56 8.76 -12.62
N GLU A 288 -12.56 9.97 -13.21
CA GLU A 288 -13.39 11.12 -12.81
C GLU A 288 -13.28 11.43 -11.30
N LEU A 289 -12.06 11.35 -10.78
CA LEU A 289 -11.75 11.69 -9.40
C LEU A 289 -11.43 13.19 -9.31
N ASP A 290 -11.89 13.88 -8.26
CA ASP A 290 -11.50 15.26 -7.96
C ASP A 290 -10.26 15.33 -7.03
N HIS A 291 -9.94 14.22 -6.37
CA HIS A 291 -8.78 14.04 -5.52
C HIS A 291 -8.33 12.58 -5.52
N TYR A 292 -7.12 12.34 -5.03
CA TYR A 292 -6.63 10.99 -4.78
C TYR A 292 -5.60 11.00 -3.66
N PHE A 293 -5.36 9.83 -3.07
CA PHE A 293 -4.21 9.61 -2.21
C PHE A 293 -3.12 8.88 -2.97
N TRP A 294 -1.86 9.15 -2.65
CA TRP A 294 -0.76 8.29 -3.05
C TRP A 294 0.16 7.99 -1.87
N SER A 295 0.81 6.82 -1.93
CA SER A 295 1.71 6.32 -0.90
C SER A 295 2.97 5.72 -1.52
N HIS A 296 4.06 5.81 -0.77
CA HIS A 296 5.29 5.07 -1.04
C HIS A 296 5.06 3.56 -0.88
N MET A 297 5.91 2.74 -1.50
CA MET A 297 5.82 1.27 -1.48
C MET A 297 6.70 0.60 -0.43
N ASP A 298 7.58 1.36 0.24
CA ASP A 298 8.57 0.92 1.22
C ASP A 298 8.24 1.39 2.65
N ILE A 299 6.97 1.27 3.05
CA ILE A 299 6.49 1.72 4.36
C ILE A 299 5.76 0.63 5.15
N ILE A 300 5.50 0.91 6.43
CA ILE A 300 4.54 0.17 7.27
C ILE A 300 3.62 1.18 7.96
N PRO A 301 2.36 1.32 7.54
CA PRO A 301 1.37 2.08 8.32
C PRO A 301 0.84 1.22 9.47
N ILE A 302 0.89 1.72 10.70
CA ILE A 302 0.36 1.05 11.91
C ILE A 302 -0.53 2.03 12.68
N THR A 303 -1.79 1.67 12.86
CA THR A 303 -2.76 2.45 13.67
C THR A 303 -2.45 2.31 15.16
N LEU A 304 -2.48 3.43 15.92
CA LEU A 304 -2.28 3.40 17.37
C LEU A 304 -3.46 2.74 18.09
N GLU A 305 -3.18 1.86 19.05
CA GLU A 305 -4.19 1.12 19.81
C GLU A 305 -4.33 1.61 21.27
N ASP A 306 -3.79 2.79 21.59
CA ASP A 306 -3.80 3.37 22.94
C ASP A 306 -5.23 3.74 23.38
N ASP A 307 -5.51 3.60 24.68
CA ASP A 307 -6.80 3.94 25.32
C ASP A 307 -8.05 3.28 24.68
N MET A 308 -7.85 2.13 24.02
CA MET A 308 -8.94 1.34 23.43
C MET A 308 -9.63 0.43 24.46
N HIS A 309 -10.94 0.56 24.60
CA HIS A 309 -11.76 -0.30 25.47
C HIS A 309 -12.75 -1.12 24.65
N LYS A 310 -12.77 -2.44 24.89
CA LYS A 310 -13.69 -3.37 24.19
C LYS A 310 -15.13 -3.17 24.64
N GLU A 311 -15.32 -2.72 25.87
CA GLU A 311 -16.60 -2.51 26.54
C GLU A 311 -17.48 -1.49 25.79
N ASP A 312 -16.85 -0.52 25.11
CA ASP A 312 -17.53 0.52 24.33
C ASP A 312 -17.54 0.22 22.82
N ASP A 313 -17.35 -1.05 22.42
CA ASP A 313 -17.25 -1.47 21.01
C ASP A 313 -16.19 -0.68 20.23
N TYR A 314 -15.08 -0.34 20.91
CA TYR A 314 -13.99 0.47 20.37
C TYR A 314 -14.45 1.88 19.91
N ALA A 315 -15.53 2.40 20.48
CA ALA A 315 -15.98 3.76 20.24
C ALA A 315 -14.85 4.77 20.54
N GLY A 316 -14.64 5.72 19.63
CA GLY A 316 -13.56 6.69 19.72
C GLY A 316 -12.26 6.28 19.04
N HIS A 317 -12.09 5.00 18.66
CA HIS A 317 -10.90 4.55 17.94
C HIS A 317 -10.79 5.21 16.57
N ARG A 318 -9.69 5.93 16.36
CA ARG A 318 -9.38 6.65 15.13
C ARG A 318 -8.27 5.91 14.41
N THR A 319 -8.62 5.25 13.30
CA THR A 319 -7.63 4.62 12.41
C THR A 319 -6.96 5.65 11.52
N ILE A 320 -5.80 5.33 10.94
CA ILE A 320 -5.14 6.17 9.93
C ILE A 320 -6.12 6.52 8.80
N TYR A 321 -6.90 5.53 8.34
CA TYR A 321 -7.93 5.76 7.33
C TYR A 321 -9.00 6.77 7.76
N LYS A 322 -9.55 6.66 8.97
CA LYS A 322 -10.55 7.61 9.48
C LYS A 322 -9.99 9.04 9.55
N HIS A 323 -8.73 9.18 9.96
CA HIS A 323 -8.04 10.45 9.98
C HIS A 323 -7.86 11.01 8.56
N ALA A 324 -7.43 10.20 7.59
CA ALA A 324 -7.28 10.62 6.19
C ALA A 324 -8.60 11.11 5.58
N VAL A 325 -9.72 10.43 5.87
CA VAL A 325 -11.07 10.85 5.45
C VAL A 325 -11.46 12.18 6.11
N GLU A 326 -11.11 12.40 7.37
CA GLU A 326 -11.39 13.64 8.06
C GLU A 326 -10.63 14.82 7.47
N VAL A 327 -9.33 14.65 7.20
CA VAL A 327 -8.49 15.65 6.52
C VAL A 327 -9.05 15.97 5.13
N LEU A 328 -9.48 14.96 4.37
CA LEU A 328 -10.14 15.16 3.08
C LEU A 328 -11.42 15.99 3.20
N ARG A 329 -12.27 15.70 4.18
CA ARG A 329 -13.50 16.47 4.43
C ARG A 329 -13.20 17.91 4.82
N GLN A 330 -12.17 18.13 5.64
CA GLN A 330 -11.73 19.44 6.06
C GLN A 330 -11.18 20.26 4.89
N ALA A 331 -10.32 19.67 4.06
CA ALA A 331 -9.79 20.33 2.87
C ALA A 331 -10.88 20.69 1.83
N LYS A 332 -11.93 19.88 1.72
CA LYS A 332 -13.08 20.12 0.83
C LYS A 332 -14.19 20.97 1.46
N SER A 333 -14.07 21.32 2.74
CA SER A 333 -15.07 22.11 3.45
C SER A 333 -15.08 23.56 2.91
N PRO A 334 -16.24 24.25 2.91
CA PRO A 334 -16.26 25.70 2.73
C PRO A 334 -15.66 26.46 3.92
N ASP A 335 -15.55 25.82 5.09
CA ASP A 335 -14.90 26.41 6.26
C ASP A 335 -13.36 26.43 6.09
N PRO A 336 -12.64 27.36 6.75
CA PRO A 336 -11.17 27.37 6.69
C PRO A 336 -10.57 26.02 7.08
N ASP A 337 -9.69 25.47 6.24
CA ASP A 337 -9.05 24.19 6.52
C ASP A 337 -8.09 24.31 7.72
N PRO A 338 -8.36 23.63 8.85
CA PRO A 338 -7.52 23.69 10.03
C PRO A 338 -6.10 23.15 9.80
N ASN A 339 -5.90 22.35 8.75
CA ASN A 339 -4.62 21.75 8.39
C ASN A 339 -3.78 22.65 7.47
N ALA A 340 -4.34 23.75 6.95
CA ALA A 340 -3.59 24.66 6.10
C ALA A 340 -2.53 25.44 6.90
N SER A 341 -1.39 25.73 6.27
CA SER A 341 -0.47 26.75 6.79
C SER A 341 -0.98 28.16 6.50
N ASP A 342 -1.67 28.33 5.36
CA ASP A 342 -2.37 29.56 4.98
C ASP A 342 -3.83 29.26 4.56
N PRO A 343 -4.82 29.40 5.46
CA PRO A 343 -6.23 29.11 5.16
C PRO A 343 -6.87 30.06 4.12
N SER A 344 -6.18 31.13 3.70
CA SER A 344 -6.68 32.04 2.66
C SER A 344 -6.45 31.53 1.25
N LYS A 345 -5.62 30.50 1.08
CA LYS A 345 -5.23 29.93 -0.21
C LYS A 345 -5.96 28.62 -0.51
N PRO A 346 -6.26 28.34 -1.79
CA PRO A 346 -6.79 27.03 -2.19
C PRO A 346 -5.76 25.93 -1.91
N TRP A 347 -6.24 24.78 -1.46
CA TRP A 347 -5.37 23.63 -1.17
C TRP A 347 -4.94 22.90 -2.44
N ALA A 348 -3.67 22.53 -2.52
CA ALA A 348 -3.16 21.63 -3.55
C ALA A 348 -2.94 20.20 -3.03
N MET A 349 -2.47 20.06 -1.79
CA MET A 349 -2.18 18.75 -1.22
C MET A 349 -2.11 18.77 0.31
N ARG A 350 -2.21 17.59 0.94
CA ARG A 350 -1.96 17.39 2.37
C ARG A 350 -0.97 16.26 2.63
N PHE A 351 0.15 16.59 3.27
CA PHE A 351 1.14 15.63 3.75
C PHE A 351 0.79 15.08 5.13
N PHE A 352 0.81 13.76 5.27
CA PHE A 352 0.56 13.09 6.55
C PHE A 352 1.87 12.86 7.30
N ALA A 353 2.73 11.97 6.82
CA ALA A 353 4.05 11.73 7.40
C ALA A 353 5.07 11.98 6.30
N PHE A 354 5.55 13.23 6.18
CA PHE A 354 6.26 13.68 4.99
C PHE A 354 5.42 13.33 3.73
N ASP A 355 6.06 12.93 2.63
CA ASP A 355 5.37 12.49 1.41
C ASP A 355 4.97 11.00 1.41
N TYR A 356 5.12 10.27 2.52
CA TYR A 356 4.83 8.83 2.60
C TYR A 356 3.35 8.50 2.37
N LEU A 357 2.45 9.38 2.79
CA LEU A 357 1.04 9.42 2.39
C LEU A 357 0.69 10.87 2.10
N THR A 358 0.09 11.08 0.93
CA THR A 358 -0.25 12.41 0.45
C THR A 358 -1.64 12.42 -0.15
N LEU A 359 -2.47 13.36 0.29
CA LEU A 359 -3.75 13.70 -0.36
C LEU A 359 -3.49 14.76 -1.43
N VAL A 360 -3.99 14.57 -2.65
CA VAL A 360 -3.77 15.47 -3.79
C VAL A 360 -5.09 16.04 -4.31
N ASN A 361 -5.13 17.35 -4.52
CA ASN A 361 -6.17 18.03 -5.30
C ASN A 361 -5.82 17.94 -6.78
N ARG A 362 -6.63 17.21 -7.55
CA ARG A 362 -6.38 16.99 -8.98
C ARG A 362 -6.31 18.31 -9.75
N GLU A 363 -7.26 19.20 -9.51
CA GLU A 363 -7.39 20.46 -10.26
C GLU A 363 -6.20 21.40 -10.03
N ALA A 364 -5.66 21.44 -8.80
CA ALA A 364 -4.48 22.25 -8.50
C ALA A 364 -3.24 21.77 -9.27
N TYR A 365 -3.07 20.45 -9.38
CA TYR A 365 -1.97 19.84 -10.12
C TYR A 365 -2.13 20.09 -11.63
N GLU A 366 -3.35 19.99 -12.16
CA GLU A 366 -3.65 20.34 -13.56
C GLU A 366 -3.38 21.81 -13.85
N ALA A 367 -3.71 22.72 -12.92
CA ALA A 367 -3.54 24.17 -13.09
C ALA A 367 -2.08 24.59 -13.28
N VAL A 368 -1.13 23.84 -12.74
CA VAL A 368 0.32 24.09 -12.91
C VAL A 368 0.96 23.21 -13.98
N GLY A 369 0.21 22.32 -14.63
CA GLY A 369 0.69 21.46 -15.71
C GLY A 369 1.29 20.13 -15.27
N GLY A 370 1.03 19.68 -14.05
CA GLY A 370 1.59 18.46 -13.48
C GLY A 370 3.11 18.53 -13.26
N PHE A 371 3.73 17.37 -13.02
CA PHE A 371 5.18 17.26 -12.84
C PHE A 371 5.93 17.48 -14.15
N ASP A 372 7.06 18.18 -14.10
CA ASP A 372 7.94 18.34 -15.25
C ASP A 372 8.71 17.04 -15.52
N THR A 373 8.31 16.32 -16.57
CA THR A 373 8.93 15.03 -16.93
C THR A 373 10.38 15.13 -17.41
N THR A 374 10.88 16.34 -17.68
CA THR A 374 12.31 16.56 -17.99
C THR A 374 13.18 16.54 -16.74
N ILE A 375 12.59 16.66 -15.55
CA ILE A 375 13.21 16.49 -14.24
C ILE A 375 12.70 15.15 -13.66
N PRO A 376 13.36 14.01 -13.95
CA PRO A 376 12.77 12.68 -13.74
C PRO A 376 12.68 12.20 -12.29
N PHE A 377 13.57 12.63 -11.39
CA PHE A 377 13.69 12.14 -10.00
C PHE A 377 14.18 13.23 -9.03
N TYR A 378 13.82 13.12 -7.75
CA TYR A 378 14.23 13.94 -6.59
C TYR A 378 13.98 15.46 -6.70
N SER A 379 14.65 16.17 -7.61
CA SER A 379 14.45 17.62 -7.79
C SER A 379 13.07 17.97 -8.37
N THR A 380 12.33 16.98 -8.86
CA THR A 380 11.01 17.14 -9.44
C THR A 380 9.93 17.50 -8.42
N ASP A 381 10.07 17.02 -7.17
CA ASP A 381 9.18 17.38 -6.08
C ASP A 381 9.32 18.86 -5.75
N CYS A 382 10.57 19.33 -5.64
CA CYS A 382 10.88 20.74 -5.43
C CYS A 382 10.30 21.62 -6.54
N ASP A 383 10.52 21.25 -7.81
CA ASP A 383 9.94 21.94 -8.97
C ASP A 383 8.40 22.01 -8.90
N MET A 384 7.74 20.89 -8.60
CA MET A 384 6.28 20.82 -8.57
C MET A 384 5.70 21.65 -7.42
N TYR A 385 6.24 21.49 -6.21
CA TYR A 385 5.72 22.15 -5.00
C TYR A 385 5.93 23.65 -5.04
N ASP A 386 7.09 24.12 -5.50
CA ASP A 386 7.33 25.55 -5.68
C ASP A 386 6.45 26.13 -6.80
N ARG A 387 6.20 25.40 -7.90
CA ARG A 387 5.23 25.86 -8.94
C ARG A 387 3.81 25.97 -8.41
N LEU A 388 3.38 25.07 -7.52
CA LEU A 388 2.09 25.19 -6.82
C LEU A 388 2.05 26.43 -5.93
N ALA A 389 3.10 26.68 -5.15
CA ALA A 389 3.21 27.85 -4.29
C ALA A 389 3.24 29.16 -5.09
N MET A 390 3.99 29.22 -6.19
CA MET A 390 4.02 30.35 -7.13
C MET A 390 2.64 30.62 -7.75
N ALA A 391 1.84 29.56 -7.98
CA ALA A 391 0.47 29.67 -8.46
C ALA A 391 -0.55 30.02 -7.35
N GLY A 392 -0.10 30.19 -6.10
CA GLY A 392 -0.92 30.59 -4.97
C GLY A 392 -1.65 29.45 -4.26
N PHE A 393 -1.27 28.19 -4.50
CA PHE A 393 -1.82 27.05 -3.78
C PHE A 393 -1.07 26.75 -2.47
N GLU A 394 -1.74 26.04 -1.58
CA GLU A 394 -1.26 25.69 -0.24
C GLU A 394 -1.06 24.17 -0.08
N THR A 395 0.09 23.78 0.49
CA THR A 395 0.55 22.37 0.61
C THR A 395 0.78 21.90 2.06
N ASN A 396 0.22 22.59 3.07
CA ASN A 396 0.37 22.37 4.51
C ASN A 396 1.80 22.28 5.07
N GLU A 397 2.84 22.50 4.28
CA GLU A 397 4.22 22.59 4.76
C GLU A 397 4.41 23.79 5.72
N PRO A 398 5.20 23.65 6.81
CA PRO A 398 5.94 22.46 7.25
C PRO A 398 5.13 21.51 8.17
N LYS A 399 3.81 21.66 8.27
CA LYS A 399 2.96 20.90 9.19
C LYS A 399 2.60 19.53 8.62
N HIS A 400 3.35 18.49 8.96
CA HIS A 400 2.94 17.11 8.67
C HIS A 400 1.84 16.63 9.64
N LEU A 401 0.77 16.03 9.11
CA LEU A 401 -0.46 15.69 9.85
C LEU A 401 -0.41 14.35 10.60
N MET A 402 0.74 13.67 10.61
CA MET A 402 1.00 12.44 11.32
C MET A 402 2.44 12.39 11.81
N THR A 403 2.67 11.62 12.87
CA THR A 403 4.01 11.33 13.37
C THR A 403 4.79 10.52 12.34
N THR A 404 6.00 10.99 12.04
CA THR A 404 7.00 10.24 11.26
C THR A 404 8.01 9.64 12.23
N ILE A 405 8.43 8.39 12.00
CA ILE A 405 9.58 7.80 12.70
C ILE A 405 10.62 7.44 11.64
N GLY A 406 11.79 8.09 11.69
CA GLY A 406 12.94 7.79 10.81
C GLY A 406 13.71 9.00 10.30
N ASN A 407 13.03 10.13 10.11
CA ASN A 407 13.66 11.42 9.82
C ASN A 407 13.41 12.36 11.02
N ASN A 408 14.25 13.37 11.23
CA ASN A 408 14.11 14.37 12.31
C ASN A 408 12.87 15.29 12.16
N PHE A 409 11.85 14.88 11.40
CA PHE A 409 10.60 15.60 11.23
C PHE A 409 9.63 15.23 12.34
N ASP A 410 9.58 16.06 13.37
CA ASP A 410 8.54 16.01 14.39
C ASP A 410 7.19 16.37 13.75
N GLY A 411 6.40 15.36 13.41
CA GLY A 411 5.01 15.55 12.95
C GLY A 411 4.19 16.35 13.97
N THR A 412 3.27 17.18 13.49
CA THR A 412 2.48 18.07 14.38
C THR A 412 1.37 17.33 15.12
N ASP A 413 0.97 16.15 14.63
CA ASP A 413 0.06 15.23 15.32
C ASP A 413 0.85 14.13 16.06
N LYS A 414 1.54 14.51 17.14
CA LYS A 414 2.24 13.59 18.07
C LYS A 414 1.29 12.64 18.82
N LEU A 415 -0.02 12.85 18.70
CA LEU A 415 -1.10 12.06 19.30
C LEU A 415 -1.97 11.35 18.24
N GLY A 416 -1.44 11.22 17.01
CA GLY A 416 -2.22 10.88 15.82
C GLY A 416 -2.82 9.47 15.79
N ALA A 417 -3.63 9.22 14.77
CA ALA A 417 -4.35 7.97 14.52
C ALA A 417 -3.46 6.74 14.19
N GLY A 418 -2.14 6.88 14.31
CA GLY A 418 -1.15 5.90 13.84
C GLY A 418 0.20 6.52 13.52
N SER A 419 1.13 5.65 13.12
CA SER A 419 2.47 6.00 12.62
C SER A 419 2.70 5.37 11.26
N ILE A 420 3.43 6.07 10.39
CA ILE A 420 3.92 5.54 9.12
C ILE A 420 5.44 5.36 9.25
N TYR A 421 5.89 4.12 9.17
CA TYR A 421 7.29 3.75 9.32
C TYR A 421 7.95 3.64 7.96
N ASP A 422 8.99 4.44 7.71
CA ASP A 422 9.76 4.39 6.46
C ASP A 422 10.89 3.36 6.55
N VAL A 423 10.79 2.27 5.78
CA VAL A 423 11.63 1.08 5.99
C VAL A 423 12.42 0.70 4.74
N ALA A 424 13.50 -0.04 4.92
CA ALA A 424 14.31 -0.63 3.84
C ALA A 424 14.34 -2.17 3.93
N ASN A 425 13.53 -2.73 4.82
CA ASN A 425 13.40 -4.16 4.98
C ASN A 425 11.95 -4.50 5.34
N SER A 426 11.65 -5.79 5.31
CA SER A 426 10.30 -6.26 5.58
C SER A 426 10.25 -7.15 6.82
N LEU A 427 9.11 -7.17 7.47
CA LEU A 427 8.73 -8.19 8.44
C LEU A 427 8.93 -9.60 7.86
N ASP A 428 9.27 -10.54 8.73
CA ASP A 428 9.47 -11.93 8.34
C ASP A 428 8.15 -12.62 7.98
N ASP A 429 7.06 -12.30 8.69
CA ASP A 429 5.70 -12.74 8.37
C ASP A 429 4.69 -11.58 8.51
N LEU A 430 3.96 -11.25 7.44
CA LEU A 430 2.92 -10.22 7.44
C LEU A 430 1.65 -10.60 8.22
N LEU A 431 1.51 -11.87 8.63
CA LEU A 431 0.39 -12.31 9.46
C LEU A 431 0.27 -11.51 10.78
N VAL A 432 1.38 -11.03 11.32
CA VAL A 432 1.41 -10.21 12.56
C VAL A 432 0.61 -8.91 12.43
N LEU A 433 0.50 -8.35 11.22
CA LEU A 433 -0.27 -7.13 10.94
C LEU A 433 -1.78 -7.35 11.09
N TYR A 434 -2.28 -8.59 10.97
CA TYR A 434 -3.70 -8.91 11.13
C TYR A 434 -4.16 -9.05 12.58
N ARG A 435 -3.23 -8.90 13.55
CA ARG A 435 -3.53 -8.88 14.99
C ARG A 435 -4.35 -10.12 15.40
N LYS A 436 -3.89 -11.32 15.06
CA LYS A 436 -4.53 -12.59 15.45
C LYS A 436 -3.74 -13.26 16.56
N LYS A 437 -4.43 -13.98 17.43
CA LYS A 437 -3.77 -14.75 18.50
C LYS A 437 -3.01 -15.94 17.90
N GLY A 438 -1.83 -16.21 18.44
CA GLY A 438 -1.01 -17.36 18.06
C GLY A 438 -0.27 -17.22 16.73
N THR A 439 -0.07 -15.99 16.24
CA THR A 439 0.65 -15.72 14.98
C THR A 439 2.16 -15.61 15.11
N GLY A 440 2.70 -15.76 16.33
CA GLY A 440 4.11 -15.50 16.62
C GLY A 440 4.40 -14.02 16.87
N GLU A 441 5.58 -13.75 17.43
CA GLU A 441 6.06 -12.38 17.65
C GLU A 441 6.53 -11.75 16.32
N ALA A 442 6.36 -10.44 16.17
CA ALA A 442 6.95 -9.72 15.06
C ALA A 442 8.49 -9.82 15.08
N SER A 443 9.08 -9.96 13.89
CA SER A 443 10.53 -9.96 13.67
C SER A 443 10.84 -9.48 12.25
N PHE A 444 12.12 -9.16 12.02
CA PHE A 444 12.67 -8.99 10.68
C PHE A 444 14.06 -9.60 10.62
N THR A 445 14.42 -10.12 9.44
CA THR A 445 15.76 -10.62 9.14
C THR A 445 16.38 -9.78 8.03
N ASP A 446 17.50 -9.12 8.33
CA ASP A 446 18.25 -8.39 7.32
C ASP A 446 19.03 -9.34 6.42
N GLN A 447 18.49 -9.59 5.22
CA GLN A 447 19.12 -10.49 4.25
C GLN A 447 20.44 -9.96 3.69
N SER A 448 20.76 -8.69 3.88
CA SER A 448 22.06 -8.13 3.50
C SER A 448 23.17 -8.45 4.50
N ARG A 449 22.81 -8.94 5.69
CA ARG A 449 23.72 -9.21 6.82
C ARG A 449 23.84 -10.71 7.07
N PRO A 450 24.97 -11.36 6.69
CA PRO A 450 25.13 -12.81 6.82
C PRO A 450 24.91 -13.36 8.24
N GLU A 451 25.26 -12.57 9.26
CA GLU A 451 25.04 -12.91 10.66
C GLU A 451 23.55 -13.00 11.04
N ASP A 452 22.71 -12.15 10.47
CA ASP A 452 21.27 -12.14 10.70
C ASP A 452 20.61 -13.31 9.98
N VAL A 453 21.06 -13.62 8.76
CA VAL A 453 20.63 -14.81 8.00
C VAL A 453 20.98 -16.10 8.75
N GLU A 454 22.21 -16.22 9.26
CA GLU A 454 22.65 -17.40 10.00
C GLU A 454 21.92 -17.54 11.35
N LYS A 455 21.63 -16.42 12.02
CA LYS A 455 20.81 -16.41 13.24
C LYS A 455 19.38 -16.87 12.94
N ALA A 456 18.75 -16.34 11.91
CA ALA A 456 17.40 -16.73 11.49
C ALA A 456 17.34 -18.22 11.11
N ARG A 457 18.35 -18.73 10.39
CA ARG A 457 18.47 -20.16 10.06
C ARG A 457 18.50 -21.02 11.32
N LYS A 458 19.34 -20.67 12.30
CA LYS A 458 19.45 -21.41 13.56
C LYS A 458 18.17 -21.36 14.39
N THR A 459 17.51 -20.21 14.44
CA THR A 459 16.21 -20.07 15.14
C THR A 459 15.16 -20.97 14.49
N LYS A 460 15.04 -20.93 13.16
CA LYS A 460 14.10 -21.77 12.42
C LYS A 460 14.38 -23.26 12.61
N GLU A 461 15.65 -23.68 12.55
CA GLU A 461 16.04 -25.07 12.83
C GLU A 461 15.64 -25.50 14.24
N MET A 462 15.74 -24.61 15.22
CA MET A 462 15.32 -24.88 16.59
C MET A 462 13.80 -24.96 16.71
N GLU A 463 13.06 -24.07 16.06
CA GLU A 463 11.59 -24.08 16.02
C GLU A 463 11.06 -25.33 15.34
N ASP A 464 11.61 -25.72 14.19
CA ASP A 464 11.26 -26.95 13.47
C ASP A 464 11.51 -28.19 14.34
N LEU A 465 12.62 -28.21 15.11
CA LEU A 465 12.91 -29.30 16.06
C LEU A 465 11.91 -29.34 17.22
N VAL A 466 11.50 -28.17 17.75
CA VAL A 466 10.49 -28.08 18.80
C VAL A 466 9.12 -28.53 18.29
N GLU A 467 8.73 -28.11 17.08
CA GLU A 467 7.47 -28.51 16.45
C GLU A 467 7.45 -30.02 16.18
N GLN A 468 8.52 -30.57 15.61
CA GLN A 468 8.66 -32.03 15.41
C GLN A 468 8.59 -32.80 16.74
N SER A 469 9.16 -32.25 17.83
CA SER A 469 9.06 -32.87 19.14
C SER A 469 7.62 -32.87 19.65
N LYS A 470 6.88 -31.78 19.47
CA LYS A 470 5.45 -31.70 19.84
C LYS A 470 4.62 -32.69 19.02
N GLU A 471 4.82 -32.73 17.70
CA GLU A 471 4.12 -33.68 16.82
C GLU A 471 4.42 -35.14 17.19
N GLN A 472 5.67 -35.46 17.54
CA GLN A 472 6.04 -36.80 18.02
C GLN A 472 5.38 -37.16 19.35
N GLU A 473 5.28 -36.20 20.27
CA GLU A 473 4.64 -36.42 21.56
C GLU A 473 3.12 -36.56 21.41
N GLU A 474 2.50 -35.76 20.56
CA GLU A 474 1.08 -35.86 20.22
C GLU A 474 0.77 -37.19 19.52
N ALA A 475 1.60 -37.62 18.57
CA ALA A 475 1.50 -38.93 17.94
C ALA A 475 1.65 -40.08 18.94
N LYS A 476 2.56 -39.97 19.92
CA LYS A 476 2.68 -40.94 21.02
C LYS A 476 1.44 -40.96 21.90
N ASN A 477 0.87 -39.80 22.23
CA ASN A 477 -0.34 -39.71 23.04
C ASN A 477 -1.55 -40.34 22.31
N VAL A 478 -1.69 -40.09 21.01
CA VAL A 478 -2.72 -40.73 20.17
C VAL A 478 -2.52 -42.25 20.11
N ALA A 479 -1.28 -42.72 19.92
CA ALA A 479 -0.97 -44.15 19.91
C ALA A 479 -1.27 -44.82 21.26
N ALA A 480 -0.94 -44.16 22.38
CA ALA A 480 -1.26 -44.65 23.72
C ALA A 480 -2.78 -44.70 23.97
N ALA A 481 -3.53 -43.71 23.48
CA ALA A 481 -4.99 -43.69 23.57
C ALA A 481 -5.63 -44.82 22.75
N LEU A 482 -5.12 -45.10 21.55
CA LEU A 482 -5.55 -46.24 20.72
C LEU A 482 -5.28 -47.59 21.39
N GLN A 483 -4.08 -47.79 21.95
CA GLN A 483 -3.75 -49.01 22.68
C GLN A 483 -4.64 -49.22 23.91
N LYS A 484 -4.95 -48.14 24.63
CA LYS A 484 -5.89 -48.19 25.75
C LYS A 484 -7.30 -48.56 25.29
N ALA A 485 -7.78 -47.96 24.21
CA ALA A 485 -9.09 -48.29 23.65
C ALA A 485 -9.18 -49.75 23.16
N GLU A 486 -8.11 -50.28 22.56
CA GLU A 486 -8.03 -51.70 22.19
C GLU A 486 -8.04 -52.62 23.42
N ALA A 487 -7.31 -52.26 24.48
CA ALA A 487 -7.31 -53.02 25.73
C ALA A 487 -8.69 -53.01 26.42
N ASP A 488 -9.36 -51.86 26.46
CA ASP A 488 -10.71 -51.72 27.02
C ASP A 488 -11.74 -52.52 26.19
N ALA A 489 -11.60 -52.54 24.85
CA ALA A 489 -12.44 -53.36 23.98
C ALA A 489 -12.22 -54.86 24.18
N HIS A 490 -10.96 -55.29 24.36
CA HIS A 490 -10.63 -56.68 24.66
C HIS A 490 -11.22 -57.14 26.00
N ALA A 491 -11.13 -56.31 27.04
CA ALA A 491 -11.72 -56.60 28.34
C ALA A 491 -13.25 -56.73 28.28
N HIS A 492 -13.92 -55.89 27.47
CA HIS A 492 -15.37 -56.00 27.26
C HIS A 492 -15.75 -57.31 26.55
N ILE A 493 -14.99 -57.73 25.54
CA ILE A 493 -15.23 -59.00 24.84
C ILE A 493 -15.06 -60.19 25.79
N GLU A 494 -14.07 -60.13 26.68
CA GLU A 494 -13.83 -61.19 27.67
C GLU A 494 -14.95 -61.27 28.72
N GLU A 495 -15.45 -60.13 29.21
CA GLU A 495 -16.61 -60.08 30.12
C GLU A 495 -17.90 -60.60 29.45
N GLU A 496 -18.10 -60.28 28.17
CA GLU A 496 -19.25 -60.72 27.40
C GLU A 496 -19.19 -62.24 27.10
N ALA A 497 -18.00 -62.77 26.81
CA ALA A 497 -17.76 -64.21 26.65
C ALA A 497 -17.96 -64.99 27.96
N GLU A 498 -17.55 -64.43 29.11
CA GLU A 498 -17.81 -65.03 30.42
C GLU A 498 -19.31 -65.07 30.76
N LYS A 499 -20.07 -64.02 30.41
CA LYS A 499 -21.54 -64.02 30.55
C LYS A 499 -22.19 -65.06 29.66
N GLU A 500 -21.78 -65.15 28.40
CA GLU A 500 -22.32 -66.14 27.45
C GLU A 500 -22.01 -67.57 27.90
N GLN A 501 -20.79 -67.82 28.40
CA GLN A 501 -20.43 -69.13 28.95
C GLN A 501 -21.24 -69.46 30.21
N ALA A 502 -21.46 -68.51 31.10
CA ALA A 502 -22.31 -68.72 32.29
C ALA A 502 -23.77 -69.00 31.91
N GLU A 503 -24.28 -68.38 30.85
CA GLU A 503 -25.63 -68.60 30.34
C GLU A 503 -25.76 -69.98 29.66
N LEU A 504 -24.73 -70.42 28.93
CA LEU A 504 -24.63 -71.77 28.37
C LEU A 504 -24.54 -72.83 29.47
N ASP A 505 -23.79 -72.59 30.53
CA ASP A 505 -23.67 -73.50 31.67
C ASP A 505 -25.02 -73.61 32.43
N ALA A 506 -25.74 -72.49 32.59
CA ALA A 506 -27.10 -72.50 33.15
C ALA A 506 -28.11 -73.26 32.28
N GLN A 507 -28.05 -73.09 30.95
CA GLN A 507 -28.88 -73.86 30.01
C GLN A 507 -28.52 -75.35 30.03
N ALA A 508 -27.24 -75.70 30.16
CA ALA A 508 -26.80 -77.09 30.26
C ALA A 508 -27.34 -77.76 31.55
N GLU A 509 -27.39 -77.01 32.66
CA GLU A 509 -27.98 -77.47 33.93
C GLU A 509 -29.51 -77.64 33.82
N GLU A 510 -30.19 -76.75 33.09
CA GLU A 510 -31.62 -76.85 32.80
C GLU A 510 -31.95 -78.04 31.88
N ILE A 511 -31.14 -78.30 30.85
CA ILE A 511 -31.25 -79.48 29.98
C ILE A 511 -31.03 -80.78 30.77
N ASN A 512 -30.07 -80.80 31.70
CA ASN A 512 -29.84 -81.96 32.56
C ASN A 512 -31.01 -82.22 33.52
N THR A 513 -31.66 -81.16 33.98
CA THR A 513 -32.88 -81.21 34.81
C THR A 513 -34.07 -81.73 34.01
N GLN A 514 -34.24 -81.26 32.77
CA GLN A 514 -35.28 -81.76 31.85
C GLN A 514 -35.03 -83.22 31.41
N GLN A 515 -33.78 -83.66 31.29
CA GLN A 515 -33.43 -85.07 31.01
C GLN A 515 -33.67 -86.00 32.21
N GLN A 516 -33.61 -85.50 33.45
CA GLN A 516 -34.05 -86.26 34.64
C GLN A 516 -35.58 -86.38 34.73
N GLU A 517 -36.34 -85.40 34.22
CA GLU A 517 -37.80 -85.49 34.14
C GLU A 517 -38.30 -86.38 32.98
N ALA A 518 -37.48 -86.59 31.94
CA ALA A 518 -37.81 -87.47 30.81
C ALA A 518 -37.63 -88.99 31.06
N GLN A 519 -37.22 -89.41 32.26
CA GLN A 519 -37.17 -90.84 32.63
C GLN A 519 -38.50 -91.42 33.14
N ASN A 520 -39.58 -90.64 33.18
CA ASN A 520 -40.94 -91.13 33.44
C ASN A 520 -41.90 -90.73 32.31
N GLY A 521 -42.14 -91.65 31.38
CA GLY A 521 -43.27 -91.56 30.44
C GLY A 521 -42.87 -91.86 29.01
N GLY A 522 -42.99 -93.13 28.65
CA GLY A 522 -42.63 -93.63 27.34
C GLY A 522 -43.56 -93.23 26.19
N GLN A 523 -42.99 -93.44 24.99
CA GLN A 523 -43.56 -94.22 23.89
C GLN A 523 -44.39 -93.46 22.82
N SER A 524 -43.76 -93.24 21.66
CA SER A 524 -44.00 -94.00 20.40
C SER A 524 -43.95 -93.13 19.12
N ARG A 525 -43.03 -93.51 18.20
CA ARG A 525 -43.15 -93.66 16.70
C ARG A 525 -43.76 -92.50 15.86
N ASN A 526 -43.32 -92.17 14.64
CA ASN A 526 -42.59 -92.87 13.58
C ASN A 526 -42.27 -91.86 12.44
N ASP A 527 -41.24 -92.18 11.63
CA ASP A 527 -41.12 -91.98 10.16
C ASP A 527 -41.24 -90.55 9.56
N SER A 528 -40.57 -90.12 8.48
CA SER A 528 -39.54 -90.64 7.58
C SER A 528 -39.20 -89.52 6.58
N GLN A 529 -38.02 -89.60 5.95
CA GLN A 529 -37.66 -89.14 4.59
C GLN A 529 -37.48 -87.63 4.32
N SER A 530 -36.25 -87.20 3.98
CA SER A 530 -35.71 -86.94 2.61
C SER A 530 -36.08 -85.53 2.13
N SER A 531 -35.27 -84.69 1.48
CA SER A 531 -34.05 -84.81 0.68
C SER A 531 -33.70 -83.39 0.20
N GLU A 532 -32.41 -83.08 -0.02
CA GLU A 532 -31.88 -82.13 -1.04
C GLU A 532 -32.27 -80.64 -0.89
N ASN A 533 -31.49 -79.62 -1.25
CA ASN A 533 -30.27 -79.48 -2.03
C ASN A 533 -29.68 -78.06 -1.81
N GLU A 534 -28.36 -77.92 -2.07
CA GLU A 534 -27.67 -76.75 -2.68
C GLU A 534 -27.69 -75.37 -1.95
N GLN A 535 -26.62 -74.57 -1.86
CA GLN A 535 -25.36 -74.35 -2.61
C GLN A 535 -24.40 -73.61 -1.64
N SER A 536 -23.17 -74.07 -1.35
CA SER A 536 -21.91 -73.97 -2.13
C SER A 536 -21.31 -72.56 -2.31
N GLN A 537 -20.19 -72.35 -1.59
CA GLN A 537 -18.86 -71.80 -2.02
C GLN A 537 -18.85 -70.43 -2.74
N ASN A 538 -17.88 -69.52 -2.51
CA ASN A 538 -16.45 -69.78 -2.58
C ASN A 538 -15.59 -68.60 -2.07
N SER A 539 -14.32 -68.93 -1.90
CA SER A 539 -13.20 -68.19 -1.29
C SER A 539 -12.38 -67.33 -2.29
N LYS A 540 -11.71 -66.29 -1.77
CA LYS A 540 -10.39 -65.69 -2.13
C LYS A 540 -10.06 -65.28 -3.59
N ARG A 541 -9.68 -64.00 -3.76
CA ARG A 541 -8.36 -63.45 -4.22
C ARG A 541 -8.52 -61.97 -4.62
N GLU A 542 -7.82 -61.04 -3.96
CA GLU A 542 -6.48 -60.50 -4.30
C GLU A 542 -6.45 -59.51 -5.48
N ILE A 543 -6.02 -58.28 -5.16
CA ILE A 543 -5.00 -57.47 -5.87
C ILE A 543 -5.38 -57.00 -7.30
N GLU A 544 -5.74 -55.71 -7.43
CA GLU A 544 -5.22 -54.74 -8.43
C GLU A 544 -6.17 -53.53 -8.56
N SER A 545 -5.92 -52.48 -7.77
CA SER A 545 -6.31 -51.10 -8.12
C SER A 545 -5.33 -50.11 -7.52
N ALA A 546 -4.05 -50.32 -7.83
CA ALA A 546 -2.96 -49.38 -7.60
C ALA A 546 -2.31 -49.10 -8.95
N LYS A 547 -2.93 -48.23 -9.75
CA LYS A 547 -2.35 -47.67 -10.99
C LYS A 547 -3.12 -46.43 -11.44
N SER A 548 -3.06 -45.38 -10.62
CA SER A 548 -3.32 -44.00 -11.06
C SER A 548 -2.62 -43.01 -10.12
N GLU A 549 -1.35 -43.26 -9.80
CA GLU A 549 -0.55 -42.29 -9.03
C GLU A 549 0.93 -42.51 -9.32
N LYS A 550 1.39 -42.00 -10.48
CA LYS A 550 2.81 -41.85 -10.75
C LYS A 550 3.07 -40.76 -11.78
N ARG A 551 2.78 -39.50 -11.42
CA ARG A 551 3.46 -38.33 -12.01
C ARG A 551 3.32 -37.07 -11.14
N SER A 552 3.90 -37.05 -9.95
CA SER A 552 4.47 -35.81 -9.36
C SER A 552 5.33 -36.18 -8.16
N LEU A 553 6.63 -36.26 -8.38
CA LEU A 553 7.64 -36.27 -7.33
C LEU A 553 8.77 -35.42 -7.87
N ASP A 554 8.67 -34.13 -7.56
CA ASP A 554 9.79 -33.20 -7.33
C ASP A 554 9.22 -31.87 -6.83
N THR A 555 8.72 -31.90 -5.59
CA THR A 555 8.68 -30.72 -4.72
C THR A 555 8.49 -31.19 -3.29
N ALA A 556 9.57 -31.12 -2.49
CA ALA A 556 9.43 -31.10 -1.05
C ALA A 556 8.71 -29.79 -0.69
N HIS A 557 7.40 -29.89 -0.48
CA HIS A 557 6.61 -28.85 0.14
C HIS A 557 6.20 -29.36 1.51
N SER A 558 6.64 -28.64 2.54
CA SER A 558 6.06 -28.69 3.87
C SER A 558 4.54 -28.72 3.73
N LYS A 559 3.88 -29.63 4.47
CA LYS A 559 2.41 -29.66 4.50
C LYS A 559 1.90 -28.23 4.79
N PRO A 560 0.87 -27.75 4.08
CA PRO A 560 0.28 -26.46 4.40
C PRO A 560 -0.16 -26.49 5.87
N PRO A 561 0.06 -25.40 6.63
CA PRO A 561 -0.39 -25.33 8.01
C PRO A 561 -1.91 -25.60 8.04
N PRO A 562 -2.40 -26.36 9.04
CA PRO A 562 -3.82 -26.64 9.16
C PRO A 562 -4.60 -25.32 9.20
N LYS A 563 -5.72 -25.24 8.47
CA LYS A 563 -6.64 -24.11 8.58
C LYS A 563 -6.93 -23.90 10.05
N PRO A 564 -6.56 -22.74 10.65
CA PRO A 564 -6.86 -22.53 12.04
C PRO A 564 -8.38 -22.59 12.21
N GLY A 565 -8.81 -23.10 13.36
CA GLY A 565 -10.17 -22.83 13.83
C GLY A 565 -10.44 -21.32 13.78
N LYS A 566 -11.72 -20.94 13.81
CA LYS A 566 -12.21 -19.55 13.78
C LYS A 566 -11.16 -18.52 14.22
N TRP A 567 -10.70 -17.65 13.32
CA TRP A 567 -9.71 -16.61 13.60
C TRP A 567 -10.11 -15.79 14.84
N ILE A 568 -9.23 -15.75 15.83
CA ILE A 568 -9.43 -14.97 17.05
C ILE A 568 -8.51 -13.76 17.00
N SER A 569 -9.08 -12.56 16.97
CA SER A 569 -8.30 -11.33 17.10
C SER A 569 -7.65 -11.24 18.47
N ASP A 570 -6.49 -10.62 18.50
CA ASP A 570 -5.79 -10.24 19.71
C ASP A 570 -6.58 -9.17 20.50
N THR A 571 -6.01 -8.65 21.59
CA THR A 571 -6.55 -7.47 22.28
C THR A 571 -5.79 -6.21 21.87
N PRO A 572 -6.45 -5.05 21.83
CA PRO A 572 -5.75 -3.77 21.69
C PRO A 572 -4.60 -3.62 22.68
N ASP A 573 -3.52 -2.98 22.24
CA ASP A 573 -2.33 -2.69 23.06
C ASP A 573 -1.73 -3.93 23.76
N SER A 574 -1.82 -5.10 23.10
CA SER A 574 -1.24 -6.35 23.59
C SER A 574 0.31 -6.30 23.62
N PRO A 575 0.96 -7.23 24.33
CA PRO A 575 2.43 -7.39 24.23
C PRO A 575 2.91 -7.59 22.78
N ASP A 576 2.17 -8.37 21.98
CA ASP A 576 2.49 -8.62 20.57
C ASP A 576 2.38 -7.33 19.72
N TYR A 577 1.45 -6.43 20.07
CA TYR A 577 1.34 -5.09 19.46
C TYR A 577 2.57 -4.25 19.69
N ARG A 578 2.97 -4.15 20.97
CA ARG A 578 4.11 -3.32 21.37
C ARG A 578 5.39 -3.87 20.75
N LYS A 579 5.52 -5.20 20.68
CA LYS A 579 6.61 -5.86 19.96
C LYS A 579 6.62 -5.52 18.48
N LEU A 580 5.45 -5.50 17.81
CA LEU A 580 5.33 -5.04 16.42
C LEU A 580 5.80 -3.58 16.26
N LEU A 581 5.41 -2.68 17.15
CA LEU A 581 5.89 -1.30 17.13
C LEU A 581 7.41 -1.20 17.33
N ASP A 582 7.97 -1.98 18.26
CA ASP A 582 9.42 -2.03 18.49
C ASP A 582 10.16 -2.51 17.23
N VAL A 583 9.68 -3.58 16.59
CA VAL A 583 10.26 -4.11 15.35
C VAL A 583 10.14 -3.13 14.19
N ALA A 584 9.02 -2.41 14.08
CA ALA A 584 8.86 -1.36 13.08
C ALA A 584 9.85 -0.20 13.31
N ARG A 585 10.11 0.18 14.56
CA ARG A 585 11.17 1.15 14.89
C ARG A 585 12.57 0.60 14.56
N ASP A 586 12.84 -0.66 14.86
CA ASP A 586 14.13 -1.28 14.53
C ASP A 586 14.38 -1.34 13.01
N LEU A 587 13.33 -1.59 12.22
CA LEU A 587 13.38 -1.55 10.75
C LEU A 587 13.73 -0.15 10.21
N VAL A 588 13.16 0.88 10.82
CA VAL A 588 13.52 2.27 10.53
C VAL A 588 14.99 2.51 10.89
N LEU A 589 15.42 2.17 12.11
CA LEU A 589 16.81 2.32 12.53
C LEU A 589 17.78 1.58 11.60
N ASN A 590 17.40 0.39 11.13
CA ASN A 590 18.16 -0.36 10.14
C ASN A 590 18.30 0.43 8.82
N LYS A 591 17.22 1.01 8.29
CA LYS A 591 17.24 1.85 7.07
C LYS A 591 18.27 2.99 7.17
N TYR A 592 18.33 3.67 8.31
CA TYR A 592 19.18 4.84 8.52
C TYR A 592 20.55 4.53 9.12
N SER A 593 20.83 3.27 9.49
CA SER A 593 22.06 2.86 10.18
C SER A 593 23.36 3.14 9.42
N THR A 594 23.29 3.30 8.10
CA THR A 594 24.45 3.56 7.21
C THR A 594 24.42 4.95 6.56
N GLY A 595 23.59 5.86 7.08
CA GLY A 595 23.43 7.23 6.57
C GLY A 595 22.72 7.30 5.22
N ALA A 596 22.92 8.39 4.46
CA ALA A 596 22.26 8.62 3.18
C ALA A 596 22.51 7.48 2.15
N ASN A 597 23.69 6.86 2.18
CA ASN A 597 24.06 5.72 1.33
C ASN A 597 23.25 4.44 1.64
N GLY A 598 22.65 4.36 2.83
CA GLY A 598 21.84 3.25 3.32
C GLY A 598 20.37 3.25 2.90
N ARG A 599 19.81 4.45 2.67
CA ARG A 599 18.36 4.69 2.55
C ARG A 599 17.71 3.84 1.46
N ASN A 600 18.43 3.60 0.37
CA ASN A 600 17.94 2.90 -0.82
C ASN A 600 18.54 1.50 -1.01
N THR A 601 19.22 0.93 0.01
CA THR A 601 19.85 -0.41 -0.09
C THR A 601 18.86 -1.52 -0.44
N TRP A 602 17.59 -1.36 -0.06
CA TRP A 602 16.49 -2.27 -0.36
C TRP A 602 16.27 -2.52 -1.86
N GLN A 603 16.69 -1.58 -2.69
CA GLN A 603 16.56 -1.61 -4.14
C GLN A 603 17.41 -2.71 -4.80
N ARG A 604 18.39 -3.26 -4.07
CA ARG A 604 19.31 -4.31 -4.52
C ARG A 604 19.06 -5.67 -3.86
N GLN A 605 18.01 -5.81 -3.05
CA GLN A 605 17.77 -7.07 -2.32
C GLN A 605 17.47 -8.23 -3.28
N GLN A 606 16.65 -8.01 -4.31
CA GLN A 606 16.35 -9.00 -5.36
C GLN A 606 17.28 -8.81 -6.55
N THR A 607 18.12 -9.82 -6.85
CA THR A 607 19.15 -9.75 -7.92
C THR A 607 19.03 -10.83 -9.00
N GLY A 608 18.09 -11.77 -8.85
CA GLY A 608 17.93 -12.91 -9.75
C GLY A 608 17.15 -12.61 -11.03
N GLY A 609 16.60 -13.67 -11.63
CA GLY A 609 15.77 -13.58 -12.84
C GLY A 609 16.55 -13.61 -14.16
N GLN A 610 17.85 -13.92 -14.15
CA GLN A 610 18.62 -14.09 -15.38
C GLN A 610 18.02 -15.21 -16.25
N GLY A 611 17.72 -14.89 -17.51
CA GLY A 611 17.05 -15.79 -18.45
C GLY A 611 15.53 -15.65 -18.51
N GLU A 612 14.92 -14.86 -17.61
CA GLU A 612 13.51 -14.51 -17.66
C GLU A 612 13.23 -13.36 -18.65
N PRO A 613 11.99 -13.22 -19.14
CA PRO A 613 11.59 -12.07 -19.96
C PRO A 613 11.88 -10.73 -19.26
N TYR A 614 12.32 -9.74 -20.04
CA TYR A 614 12.61 -8.37 -19.55
C TYR A 614 13.64 -8.30 -18.42
N TYR A 615 14.48 -9.32 -18.25
CA TYR A 615 15.61 -9.28 -17.31
C TYR A 615 16.50 -8.07 -17.58
N LYS A 616 16.86 -7.36 -16.51
CA LYS A 616 17.87 -6.31 -16.50
C LYS A 616 18.89 -6.67 -15.41
N ASN A 617 20.17 -6.45 -15.69
CA ASN A 617 21.19 -6.55 -14.66
C ASN A 617 20.86 -5.54 -13.54
N PRO A 618 20.69 -5.97 -12.27
CA PRO A 618 20.25 -5.09 -11.18
C PRO A 618 21.19 -3.90 -10.94
N ASP A 619 22.50 -4.12 -10.97
CA ASP A 619 23.51 -3.07 -10.74
C ASP A 619 23.53 -2.06 -11.90
N GLY A 620 23.45 -2.55 -13.14
CA GLY A 620 23.35 -1.72 -14.33
C GLY A 620 22.06 -0.89 -14.35
N PHE A 621 20.95 -1.46 -13.89
CA PHE A 621 19.69 -0.76 -13.73
C PHE A 621 19.81 0.36 -12.68
N GLU A 622 20.39 0.06 -11.52
CA GLU A 622 20.62 1.06 -10.47
C GLU A 622 21.52 2.19 -10.94
N LYS A 623 22.61 1.87 -11.65
CA LYS A 623 23.49 2.88 -12.26
C LYS A 623 22.73 3.78 -13.24
N ALA A 624 21.84 3.21 -14.06
CA ALA A 624 21.03 4.00 -14.99
C ALA A 624 20.05 4.93 -14.27
N ILE A 625 19.47 4.50 -13.14
CA ILE A 625 18.65 5.36 -12.28
C ILE A 625 19.48 6.52 -11.74
N GLN A 626 20.66 6.27 -11.17
CA GLN A 626 21.55 7.33 -10.67
C GLN A 626 21.93 8.35 -11.75
N MET A 627 22.32 7.89 -12.95
CA MET A 627 22.60 8.79 -14.07
C MET A 627 21.40 9.66 -14.45
N THR A 628 20.19 9.11 -14.35
CA THR A 628 18.95 9.83 -14.68
C THR A 628 18.60 10.85 -13.60
N ILE A 629 18.91 10.56 -12.33
CA ILE A 629 18.81 11.50 -11.20
C ILE A 629 19.74 12.69 -11.41
N ASP A 630 21.01 12.42 -11.72
CA ASP A 630 22.01 13.48 -11.94
C ASP A 630 21.63 14.36 -13.13
N PHE A 631 21.14 13.76 -14.22
CA PHE A 631 20.55 14.49 -15.34
C PHE A 631 19.40 15.40 -14.89
N GLY A 632 18.46 14.90 -14.09
CA GLY A 632 17.35 15.69 -13.58
C GLY A 632 17.78 16.88 -12.72
N ARG A 633 18.81 16.69 -11.89
CA ARG A 633 19.41 17.79 -11.11
C ARG A 633 20.00 18.86 -12.02
N SER A 634 20.72 18.47 -13.09
CA SER A 634 21.23 19.42 -14.07
C SER A 634 20.11 20.18 -14.78
N VAL A 635 19.05 19.49 -15.19
CA VAL A 635 17.86 20.13 -15.80
C VAL A 635 17.22 21.13 -14.83
N TYR A 636 17.03 20.76 -13.56
CA TYR A 636 16.49 21.64 -12.53
C TYR A 636 17.35 22.90 -12.34
N PHE A 637 18.67 22.74 -12.29
CA PHE A 637 19.59 23.86 -12.19
C PHE A 637 19.54 24.79 -13.42
N GLU A 638 19.54 24.25 -14.63
CA GLU A 638 19.39 25.04 -15.86
C GLU A 638 18.03 25.73 -15.95
N LYS A 639 17.01 25.13 -15.36
CA LYS A 639 15.64 25.68 -15.33
C LYS A 639 15.50 26.85 -14.35
N TRP A 640 16.09 26.73 -13.16
CA TRP A 640 15.82 27.65 -12.05
C TRP A 640 17.04 28.45 -11.55
N GLY A 641 18.25 28.09 -12.00
CA GLY A 641 19.50 28.75 -11.60
C GLY A 641 19.98 28.38 -10.20
N THR A 642 19.42 27.35 -9.58
CA THR A 642 19.76 26.89 -8.22
C THR A 642 19.44 25.40 -8.06
N TYR A 643 20.06 24.75 -7.07
CA TYR A 643 19.72 23.38 -6.66
C TYR A 643 18.74 23.35 -5.48
N ASP A 644 18.43 24.50 -4.90
CA ASP A 644 17.69 24.59 -3.64
C ASP A 644 16.19 24.42 -3.88
N CYS A 645 15.54 23.74 -2.92
CA CYS A 645 14.11 23.43 -2.93
C CYS A 645 13.27 24.51 -2.21
N THR A 646 13.59 25.78 -2.45
CA THR A 646 12.95 26.94 -1.81
C THR A 646 12.87 28.12 -2.77
N LEU A 647 12.40 27.89 -4.00
CA LEU A 647 12.41 28.89 -5.08
C LEU A 647 11.66 30.16 -4.66
N VAL A 648 10.46 30.00 -4.08
CA VAL A 648 9.62 31.14 -3.65
C VAL A 648 10.31 31.97 -2.57
N ALA A 649 10.95 31.33 -1.59
CA ALA A 649 11.67 32.02 -0.51
C ALA A 649 12.86 32.84 -1.04
N LYS A 650 13.45 32.42 -2.16
CA LYS A 650 14.53 33.14 -2.86
C LYS A 650 14.03 34.22 -3.81
N GLY A 651 12.71 34.43 -3.90
CA GLY A 651 12.11 35.39 -4.81
C GLY A 651 12.12 34.95 -6.27
N VAL A 652 12.36 33.66 -6.55
CA VAL A 652 12.18 33.08 -7.89
C VAL A 652 10.69 33.00 -8.16
N THR A 653 10.30 33.43 -9.36
CA THR A 653 8.92 33.44 -9.85
C THR A 653 8.77 32.51 -11.03
N LYS A 654 7.52 32.23 -11.42
CA LYS A 654 7.25 31.43 -12.62
C LYS A 654 7.85 32.08 -13.87
N GLU A 655 7.95 33.40 -13.91
CA GLU A 655 8.54 34.14 -15.01
C GLU A 655 10.05 33.91 -15.17
N ASP A 656 10.74 33.41 -14.13
CA ASP A 656 12.18 33.15 -14.17
C ASP A 656 12.52 31.77 -14.74
N GLU A 657 11.52 30.93 -15.00
CA GLU A 657 11.68 29.59 -15.59
C GLU A 657 12.48 29.66 -16.90
N TRP A 658 13.62 28.96 -16.96
CA TRP A 658 14.58 28.97 -18.08
C TRP A 658 15.22 30.32 -18.40
N LYS A 659 15.15 31.28 -17.47
CA LYS A 659 15.76 32.62 -17.61
C LYS A 659 16.86 32.85 -16.58
N VAL A 660 17.64 31.81 -16.30
CA VAL A 660 18.81 31.90 -15.40
C VAL A 660 19.60 33.13 -15.83
N LYS A 661 19.65 34.13 -14.95
CA LYS A 661 20.44 35.33 -15.19
C LYS A 661 21.85 34.85 -15.46
N GLU A 662 22.43 35.18 -16.61
CA GLU A 662 23.88 35.13 -16.76
C GLU A 662 24.43 35.79 -15.51
N ALA A 663 25.25 35.06 -14.74
CA ALA A 663 25.87 35.62 -13.55
C ALA A 663 26.45 36.97 -13.96
N GLU A 664 25.84 38.07 -13.51
CA GLU A 664 26.35 39.40 -13.78
C GLU A 664 27.76 39.37 -13.20
N GLY A 665 28.75 39.37 -14.09
CA GLY A 665 30.10 38.94 -13.76
C GLY A 665 30.59 39.60 -12.48
N GLU A 666 31.02 38.78 -11.54
CA GLU A 666 32.01 39.20 -10.55
C GLU A 666 33.24 39.64 -11.34
N ASN A 667 33.36 40.95 -11.54
CA ASN A 667 34.47 41.65 -12.15
C ASN A 667 35.15 42.51 -11.07
#